data_AF-A0A7Y2DDY7-F1
#
_entry.id   AF-A0A7Y2DDY7-F1
#
_cell.length_a   1.000
_cell.length_b   1.000
_cell.length_c   1.000
_cell.angle_alpha   90.00
_cell.angle_beta   90.00
_cell.angle_gamma   90.00
#
_symmetry.space_group_name_H-M   'P 1'
#
loop_
_entity.id
_entity.type
_entity.pdbx_description
1 polymer ?
#
loop_
_entity_poly.entity_id
_entity_poly.type
_entity_poly.pdbx_seq_one_letter_code
_entity_poly.pdbx_strand_id
1 'polypeptide(L)'
;MTTRRHDGEGERRTSRFATLAVILALLAGACGSDTAAPTTTRGPTSTRPVEVTTPPTPPSTTGGPIETAPRITMAPTTTSDGPVIVIGPPEPPTSVPFHIDENGFNDHSVPNLASADEYFAMARSGVTDHQVVKFIVPDLLGDEPVHWLDSNFYSLHDEWYWFRLLNGQQIPASDAEPHDGPPFATIADVYEWAGRLDPDDLPLDLRWVDGRTSGRRLYDPGIYELGLDADERNYGLGAVIHVPANVVTPTDRWLIELEYGDDPSPAEVVRFFERLADTLPAAIADTLEWVIRSPHQGATADAMIADGHPYADRIVRFDELVPPGEIAVYNEGIAAGRLLYVDEVNTHLSDARDTDIILTEHVPDYLPPGSALITANPQTPLAHVNLLARNRGIPNASQSGVLDDPGIRQAARVRAYAIVHATATGELSVILISRQEYRNWLDRQRPVPISVPAVNRDDLPLIVDLTETAPTVNTDADLDRWRPIIGGKSAGFLTLLSTPGVPTPESPLAISVAPYLDHLDQVAEELDAMLGNDDFTSSARARYLLLEGPEDFADFYGEPDDAVWAEDFITAHRPGSPIGDILAADGFKNLFRDTPVDPSTMRSILEALDDTYGDYVATQGLRFRSSSSVEDIEGFNGAGLYDSNTGFFRPETQEIENDRKKSIERAILKTWASYWGFEAYEERRREKVDHRSGAMGVLVHARFDDPLEQNNGVATLTLLPPNADAVAQAEVNVQLGDVSVTNPDPTDLELPEATTVILEADGTLRIERRSTSTLSPDAEIMADDAVAELFEHLLATAEVWRDQVNASLPVAQRITTVTLDFEFKTMAAGWPARDGTSPEPARLIVKQVRSLDPGLRDIPANVTALDIPRDILARARIVERVVCVGPGDPHEVQVSVLTDPALAPDIGHNTTPWLLHPERGDVDARPGCARQAVYVTADQLLYQLLADGQILNLTP
;
A
#
# COMPACT_ATOMS: atom_id res chain seq x y z
N MET A 1 -16.20 30.03 -49.39
CA MET A 1 -15.32 30.29 -50.54
C MET A 1 -13.90 30.18 -50.04
N THR A 2 -13.13 29.21 -50.58
CA THR A 2 -11.65 29.17 -50.74
C THR A 2 -10.75 29.52 -49.55
N THR A 3 -9.76 28.75 -49.07
CA THR A 3 -9.10 27.47 -49.42
C THR A 3 -7.95 27.28 -48.40
N ARG A 4 -7.74 26.06 -47.87
CA ARG A 4 -6.47 25.30 -47.56
C ARG A 4 -5.23 26.07 -46.99
N ARG A 5 -4.41 25.58 -46.04
CA ARG A 5 -3.93 24.23 -45.68
C ARG A 5 -3.00 24.32 -44.43
N HIS A 6 -3.07 23.29 -43.57
CA HIS A 6 -2.05 22.58 -42.76
C HIS A 6 -0.77 23.23 -42.15
N ASP A 7 -0.54 22.80 -40.89
CA ASP A 7 0.70 22.47 -40.15
C ASP A 7 1.24 23.47 -39.11
N GLY A 8 1.33 23.00 -37.85
CA GLY A 8 2.33 23.43 -36.86
C GLY A 8 1.79 23.87 -35.49
N GLU A 9 1.64 22.94 -34.54
CA GLU A 9 1.71 23.26 -33.10
C GLU A 9 2.63 22.27 -32.37
N GLY A 10 3.93 22.50 -32.56
CA GLY A 10 4.97 22.15 -31.62
C GLY A 10 5.82 23.40 -31.46
N GLU A 11 5.47 24.30 -30.54
CA GLU A 11 6.31 25.40 -30.04
C GLU A 11 5.56 26.26 -29.00
N ARG A 12 5.33 25.73 -27.80
CA ARG A 12 5.13 26.56 -26.58
C ARG A 12 5.63 25.82 -25.33
N ARG A 13 6.94 25.65 -25.20
CA ARG A 13 7.63 25.44 -23.90
C ARG A 13 9.14 25.68 -24.05
N THR A 14 9.51 26.81 -24.62
CA THR A 14 10.89 27.33 -24.66
C THR A 14 10.88 28.80 -24.28
N SER A 15 10.56 29.10 -23.01
CA SER A 15 10.57 30.47 -22.48
C SER A 15 10.91 30.54 -20.98
N ARG A 16 11.79 29.66 -20.48
CA ARG A 16 12.39 29.83 -19.13
C ARG A 16 13.92 29.75 -19.06
N PHE A 17 14.62 29.47 -20.16
CA PHE A 17 16.09 29.34 -20.17
C PHE A 17 16.89 30.55 -20.70
N ALA A 18 16.26 31.70 -20.96
CA ALA A 18 16.93 32.85 -21.59
C ALA A 18 17.22 34.07 -20.70
N THR A 19 17.03 33.99 -19.37
CA THR A 19 17.16 35.18 -18.49
C THR A 19 18.38 35.15 -17.54
N LEU A 20 19.22 34.11 -17.56
CA LEU A 20 20.38 34.01 -16.64
C LEU A 20 21.75 34.36 -17.23
N ALA A 21 21.80 35.06 -18.38
CA ALA A 21 23.07 35.37 -19.08
C ALA A 21 23.45 36.86 -19.12
N VAL A 22 22.85 37.73 -18.30
CA VAL A 22 23.10 39.20 -18.36
C VAL A 22 23.66 39.82 -17.07
N ILE A 23 23.87 39.06 -15.98
CA ILE A 23 24.48 39.59 -14.75
C ILE A 23 25.81 38.88 -14.45
N LEU A 24 26.75 38.94 -15.39
CA LEU A 24 28.15 38.59 -15.11
C LEU A 24 29.12 39.36 -16.01
N ALA A 25 28.98 40.69 -16.04
CA ALA A 25 29.94 41.57 -16.69
C ALA A 25 29.87 43.00 -16.12
N LEU A 26 30.07 43.18 -14.82
CA LEU A 26 30.41 44.49 -14.22
C LEU A 26 30.86 44.27 -12.78
N LEU A 27 32.18 44.09 -12.59
CA LEU A 27 33.01 44.59 -11.48
C LEU A 27 34.31 43.78 -11.39
N ALA A 28 35.24 44.10 -12.28
CA ALA A 28 36.66 43.88 -12.05
C ALA A 28 37.31 45.23 -11.75
N GLY A 29 38.02 45.32 -10.62
CA GLY A 29 39.14 46.24 -10.44
C GLY A 29 39.11 47.11 -9.18
N ALA A 30 39.82 46.69 -8.13
CA ALA A 30 41.09 47.34 -7.71
C ALA A 30 41.67 46.71 -6.42
N CYS A 31 42.94 46.28 -6.52
CA CYS A 31 44.06 46.32 -5.56
C CYS A 31 43.81 46.05 -4.04
N GLY A 32 44.58 45.25 -3.32
CA GLY A 32 45.85 44.56 -3.60
C GLY A 32 46.43 43.89 -2.33
N SER A 33 47.30 42.90 -2.56
CA SER A 33 48.47 42.43 -1.79
C SER A 33 48.44 42.35 -0.25
N ASP A 34 48.63 41.16 0.33
CA ASP A 34 49.98 40.72 0.77
C ASP A 34 50.04 39.27 1.34
N THR A 35 50.94 38.49 0.73
CA THR A 35 51.89 37.47 1.23
C THR A 35 51.63 36.55 2.45
N ALA A 36 51.89 35.26 2.17
CA ALA A 36 52.76 34.30 2.88
C ALA A 36 52.15 33.22 3.80
N ALA A 37 52.42 31.96 3.43
CA ALA A 37 52.45 30.75 4.26
C ALA A 37 53.92 30.46 4.70
N PRO A 38 54.28 29.34 5.39
CA PRO A 38 53.66 28.51 6.44
C PRO A 38 54.65 28.28 7.63
N THR A 39 54.56 27.13 8.33
CA THR A 39 55.55 26.41 9.21
C THR A 39 55.47 26.45 10.77
N THR A 40 54.96 25.34 11.32
CA THR A 40 55.53 24.40 12.36
C THR A 40 56.00 24.82 13.77
N THR A 41 55.68 23.93 14.74
CA THR A 41 56.44 23.39 15.92
C THR A 41 56.01 23.70 17.38
N ARG A 42 55.59 22.60 18.07
CA ARG A 42 55.87 22.07 19.44
C ARG A 42 56.18 22.98 20.67
N GLY A 43 55.27 22.91 21.67
CA GLY A 43 55.44 22.65 23.14
C GLY A 43 56.13 23.69 24.06
N PRO A 44 56.15 23.57 25.42
CA PRO A 44 55.39 22.69 26.36
C PRO A 44 54.89 23.35 27.70
N THR A 45 54.02 22.62 28.44
CA THR A 45 53.79 22.50 29.92
C THR A 45 53.90 23.66 30.95
N SER A 46 52.88 23.77 31.84
CA SER A 46 52.94 23.93 33.32
C SER A 46 51.51 24.12 33.91
N THR A 47 50.84 23.15 34.54
CA THR A 47 50.76 22.71 35.97
C THR A 47 50.09 23.63 37.03
N ARG A 48 48.85 23.21 37.44
CA ARG A 48 48.23 23.05 38.80
C ARG A 48 47.79 24.27 39.66
N PRO A 49 46.93 24.11 40.72
CA PRO A 49 45.87 23.10 41.07
C PRO A 49 44.59 23.71 41.76
N VAL A 50 43.75 22.87 42.43
CA VAL A 50 42.72 23.13 43.49
C VAL A 50 41.26 22.96 43.00
N GLU A 51 40.26 22.28 43.62
CA GLU A 51 40.03 21.53 44.88
C GLU A 51 38.84 20.55 44.67
N VAL A 52 38.77 19.46 45.45
CA VAL A 52 37.64 18.50 45.47
C VAL A 52 37.02 18.49 46.87
N THR A 53 35.70 18.64 46.96
CA THR A 53 34.91 18.51 48.19
C THR A 53 33.93 17.34 48.10
N THR A 54 33.90 16.48 49.12
CA THR A 54 32.96 15.38 49.37
C THR A 54 31.76 15.81 50.24
N PRO A 55 30.63 15.07 50.23
CA PRO A 55 30.05 14.56 51.48
C PRO A 55 29.36 13.15 51.29
N PRO A 56 28.60 12.57 52.26
CA PRO A 56 29.08 11.57 53.21
C PRO A 56 28.39 10.18 53.13
N THR A 57 29.02 9.20 53.80
CA THR A 57 28.63 7.79 53.94
C THR A 57 27.39 7.56 54.83
N PRO A 58 26.52 6.56 54.57
CA PRO A 58 25.54 6.07 55.54
C PRO A 58 26.06 4.85 56.35
N PRO A 59 25.50 4.58 57.55
CA PRO A 59 26.00 3.54 58.45
C PRO A 59 25.44 2.15 58.14
N SER A 60 26.23 1.13 58.49
CA SER A 60 25.84 -0.28 58.53
C SER A 60 25.18 -0.65 59.86
N THR A 61 24.24 -1.61 59.86
CA THR A 61 24.25 -2.81 60.73
C THR A 61 23.03 -3.75 60.55
N THR A 62 23.33 -5.02 60.27
CA THR A 62 22.77 -6.29 60.80
C THR A 62 21.28 -6.66 60.68
N GLY A 63 21.00 -7.63 59.78
CA GLY A 63 20.51 -9.00 60.05
C GLY A 63 19.21 -9.25 60.85
N GLY A 64 18.19 -9.80 60.18
CA GLY A 64 17.01 -10.46 60.77
C GLY A 64 15.88 -10.69 59.73
N PRO A 65 15.03 -11.73 59.86
CA PRO A 65 14.39 -12.41 58.73
C PRO A 65 13.17 -11.69 58.15
N ILE A 66 12.94 -11.89 56.84
CA ILE A 66 11.81 -11.35 56.07
C ILE A 66 10.52 -12.08 56.50
N GLU A 67 9.67 -11.39 57.26
CA GLU A 67 8.28 -11.75 57.48
C GLU A 67 7.45 -11.41 56.25
N THR A 68 6.65 -12.38 55.83
CA THR A 68 5.66 -12.29 54.76
C THR A 68 4.45 -11.47 55.22
N ALA A 69 4.00 -10.55 54.38
CA ALA A 69 2.76 -9.78 54.54
C ALA A 69 2.00 -9.78 53.19
N PRO A 70 0.66 -9.65 53.20
CA PRO A 70 -0.22 -10.74 52.80
C PRO A 70 -0.78 -10.63 51.38
N ARG A 71 -1.15 -11.79 50.81
CA ARG A 71 -2.06 -11.92 49.66
C ARG A 71 -3.39 -11.23 49.97
N ILE A 72 -3.75 -10.23 49.17
CA ILE A 72 -5.14 -9.79 49.04
C ILE A 72 -5.80 -10.73 48.04
N THR A 73 -6.60 -11.65 48.57
CA THR A 73 -7.53 -12.47 47.79
C THR A 73 -8.77 -11.63 47.50
N MET A 74 -9.01 -11.25 46.25
CA MET A 74 -10.32 -10.72 45.86
C MET A 74 -11.30 -11.88 45.66
N ALA A 75 -12.30 -11.94 46.53
CA ALA A 75 -13.49 -12.79 46.37
C ALA A 75 -14.48 -12.13 45.39
N PRO A 76 -15.32 -12.92 44.70
CA PRO A 76 -16.27 -12.39 43.72
C PRO A 76 -17.36 -11.58 44.43
N THR A 77 -17.42 -10.28 44.13
CA THR A 77 -18.49 -9.40 44.61
C THR A 77 -19.76 -9.60 43.81
N THR A 78 -20.81 -9.90 44.57
CA THR A 78 -22.21 -9.99 44.18
C THR A 78 -22.72 -8.70 43.52
N THR A 79 -23.56 -8.88 42.49
CA THR A 79 -24.41 -7.91 41.82
C THR A 79 -25.00 -6.85 42.76
N SER A 80 -24.65 -5.58 42.54
CA SER A 80 -25.39 -4.43 43.05
C SER A 80 -26.32 -3.91 41.96
N ASP A 81 -27.60 -3.78 42.29
CA ASP A 81 -28.62 -3.13 41.47
C ASP A 81 -28.16 -1.74 41.03
N GLY A 82 -27.88 -1.58 39.74
CA GLY A 82 -27.74 -0.28 39.09
C GLY A 82 -29.11 0.40 38.92
N PRO A 83 -29.15 1.73 38.71
CA PRO A 83 -30.39 2.42 38.44
C PRO A 83 -31.00 1.87 37.14
N VAL A 84 -32.24 1.40 37.22
CA VAL A 84 -33.05 1.03 36.05
C VAL A 84 -33.27 2.31 35.25
N ILE A 85 -32.56 2.46 34.13
CA ILE A 85 -32.90 3.43 33.09
C ILE A 85 -34.21 2.96 32.47
N VAL A 86 -35.28 3.67 32.77
CA VAL A 86 -36.54 3.52 32.05
C VAL A 86 -36.31 4.13 30.67
N ILE A 87 -35.99 3.29 29.69
CA ILE A 87 -35.98 3.67 28.28
C ILE A 87 -37.43 3.99 27.92
N GLY A 88 -37.73 5.29 27.77
CA GLY A 88 -38.95 5.74 27.11
C GLY A 88 -38.97 5.22 25.66
N PRO A 89 -40.12 5.23 24.98
CA PRO A 89 -40.14 4.90 23.55
C PRO A 89 -39.08 5.75 22.82
N PRO A 90 -38.33 5.17 21.85
CA PRO A 90 -37.33 5.93 21.10
C PRO A 90 -37.99 7.18 20.53
N GLU A 91 -37.33 8.33 20.71
CA GLU A 91 -37.73 9.54 20.02
C GLU A 91 -37.71 9.26 18.51
N PRO A 92 -38.68 9.78 17.74
CA PRO A 92 -38.67 9.59 16.29
C PRO A 92 -37.37 10.17 15.72
N PRO A 93 -36.75 9.54 14.70
CA PRO A 93 -35.53 10.05 14.11
C PRO A 93 -35.75 11.49 13.61
N THR A 94 -34.81 12.37 13.91
CA THR A 94 -34.78 13.75 13.42
C THR A 94 -34.75 13.73 11.90
N SER A 95 -35.69 14.41 11.24
CA SER A 95 -35.70 14.54 9.79
C SER A 95 -34.54 15.43 9.33
N VAL A 96 -33.91 15.08 8.21
CA VAL A 96 -32.89 15.92 7.56
C VAL A 96 -33.46 17.33 7.35
N PRO A 97 -32.82 18.39 7.88
CA PRO A 97 -33.28 19.75 7.67
C PRO A 97 -33.13 20.11 6.19
N PHE A 98 -34.02 20.99 5.70
CA PHE A 98 -33.95 21.48 4.32
C PHE A 98 -34.21 22.97 4.27
N HIS A 99 -33.61 23.64 3.29
CA HIS A 99 -33.80 25.06 3.03
C HIS A 99 -34.24 25.25 1.58
N ILE A 100 -35.14 26.21 1.36
CA ILE A 100 -35.50 26.67 0.03
C ILE A 100 -34.92 28.06 -0.10
N ASP A 101 -34.02 28.26 -1.05
CA ASP A 101 -33.35 29.54 -1.26
C ASP A 101 -34.32 30.63 -1.76
N GLU A 102 -33.82 31.86 -1.91
CA GLU A 102 -34.62 33.00 -2.35
C GLU A 102 -35.23 32.84 -3.75
N ASN A 103 -34.69 31.93 -4.57
CA ASN A 103 -35.18 31.61 -5.91
C ASN A 103 -36.19 30.46 -5.90
N GLY A 104 -36.50 29.90 -4.73
CA GLY A 104 -37.42 28.78 -4.60
C GLY A 104 -36.78 27.41 -4.87
N PHE A 105 -35.45 27.32 -4.87
CA PHE A 105 -34.71 26.09 -5.16
C PHE A 105 -34.22 25.42 -3.87
N ASN A 106 -34.31 24.09 -3.82
CA ASN A 106 -33.68 23.28 -2.79
C ASN A 106 -32.33 22.81 -3.32
N ASP A 107 -31.24 23.41 -2.87
CA ASP A 107 -29.89 22.98 -3.22
C ASP A 107 -29.33 21.96 -2.24
N HIS A 108 -30.19 21.32 -1.44
CA HIS A 108 -29.80 20.31 -0.45
C HIS A 108 -28.71 20.80 0.51
N SER A 109 -28.72 22.10 0.79
CA SER A 109 -27.91 22.72 1.83
C SER A 109 -28.80 23.50 2.80
N VAL A 110 -28.28 23.82 3.98
CA VAL A 110 -28.96 24.70 4.95
C VAL A 110 -28.02 25.80 5.45
N PRO A 111 -28.56 27.01 5.73
CA PRO A 111 -27.74 28.13 6.18
C PRO A 111 -27.29 28.06 7.65
N ASN A 112 -27.96 27.21 8.43
CA ASN A 112 -27.68 27.01 9.85
C ASN A 112 -28.07 25.59 10.29
N LEU A 113 -27.43 25.10 11.34
CA LEU A 113 -27.83 23.91 12.08
C LEU A 113 -28.29 24.34 13.48
N ALA A 114 -29.55 24.07 13.83
CA ALA A 114 -30.14 24.52 15.08
C ALA A 114 -29.83 23.60 16.27
N SER A 115 -29.42 22.36 16.01
CA SER A 115 -29.10 21.36 17.04
C SER A 115 -28.05 20.36 16.55
N ALA A 116 -27.45 19.63 17.49
CA ALA A 116 -26.56 18.50 17.15
C ALA A 116 -27.32 17.39 16.42
N ASP A 117 -28.61 17.20 16.71
CA ASP A 117 -29.43 16.21 16.01
C ASP A 117 -29.63 16.57 14.52
N GLU A 118 -29.72 17.86 14.18
CA GLU A 118 -29.75 18.32 12.79
C GLU A 118 -28.40 18.10 12.08
N TYR A 119 -27.28 18.33 12.79
CA TYR A 119 -25.95 17.95 12.28
C TYR A 119 -25.89 16.46 11.97
N PHE A 120 -26.26 15.61 12.92
CA PHE A 120 -26.22 14.15 12.74
C PHE A 120 -27.20 13.65 11.68
N ALA A 121 -28.32 14.34 11.45
CA ALA A 121 -29.23 14.02 10.36
C ALA A 121 -28.63 14.32 8.97
N MET A 122 -27.72 15.30 8.86
CA MET A 122 -27.01 15.65 7.62
C MET A 122 -25.65 14.95 7.49
N ALA A 123 -25.14 14.37 8.57
CA ALA A 123 -23.80 13.82 8.62
C ALA A 123 -23.72 12.42 8.00
N ARG A 124 -22.59 12.15 7.33
CA ARG A 124 -22.23 10.82 6.87
C ARG A 124 -21.22 10.19 7.81
N SER A 125 -21.39 8.91 8.16
CA SER A 125 -20.47 8.18 9.04
C SER A 125 -19.20 7.75 8.29
N GLY A 126 -18.04 7.94 8.92
CA GLY A 126 -16.73 7.48 8.47
C GLY A 126 -16.24 6.22 9.20
N VAL A 127 -14.95 5.89 9.03
CA VAL A 127 -14.33 4.61 9.41
C VAL A 127 -14.18 4.40 10.92
N THR A 128 -14.06 5.48 11.70
CA THR A 128 -13.70 5.45 13.13
C THR A 128 -14.82 6.01 14.02
N ASP A 129 -16.09 5.73 13.70
CA ASP A 129 -17.28 6.34 14.33
C ASP A 129 -17.36 7.87 14.16
N HIS A 130 -16.56 8.46 13.27
CA HIS A 130 -16.59 9.91 12.99
C HIS A 130 -17.79 10.26 12.11
N GLN A 131 -18.41 11.43 12.33
CA GLN A 131 -19.53 11.90 11.51
C GLN A 131 -19.21 13.24 10.86
N VAL A 132 -19.45 13.38 9.56
CA VAL A 132 -18.95 14.52 8.75
C VAL A 132 -20.07 15.27 8.05
N VAL A 133 -20.08 16.61 8.18
CA VAL A 133 -20.92 17.53 7.39
C VAL A 133 -20.03 18.52 6.64
N LYS A 134 -20.10 18.50 5.30
CA LYS A 134 -19.35 19.45 4.45
C LYS A 134 -20.00 20.84 4.49
N PHE A 135 -19.20 21.88 4.34
CA PHE A 135 -19.68 23.25 4.23
C PHE A 135 -19.02 24.00 3.07
N ILE A 136 -19.73 25.01 2.57
CA ILE A 136 -19.22 26.03 1.65
C ILE A 136 -19.48 27.40 2.27
N VAL A 137 -18.48 28.29 2.24
CA VAL A 137 -18.59 29.69 2.66
C VAL A 137 -18.36 30.57 1.44
N PRO A 138 -19.42 31.03 0.74
CA PRO A 138 -19.27 31.70 -0.55
C PRO A 138 -18.56 33.06 -0.50
N ASP A 139 -18.63 33.73 0.64
CA ASP A 139 -17.88 34.95 0.90
C ASP A 139 -17.30 34.87 2.31
N LEU A 140 -16.12 34.26 2.46
CA LEU A 140 -15.39 34.04 3.72
C LEU A 140 -15.09 35.35 4.44
N LEU A 141 -14.89 36.45 3.71
CA LEU A 141 -14.54 37.76 4.27
C LEU A 141 -15.74 38.67 4.51
N GLY A 142 -16.84 38.52 3.78
CA GLY A 142 -18.08 39.28 3.91
C GLY A 142 -19.14 38.60 4.76
N ASP A 143 -20.40 38.58 4.29
CA ASP A 143 -21.58 38.21 5.10
C ASP A 143 -22.50 37.18 4.42
N GLU A 144 -22.10 36.56 3.29
CA GLU A 144 -22.93 35.56 2.61
C GLU A 144 -23.21 34.33 3.50
N PRO A 145 -24.40 33.71 3.44
CA PRO A 145 -24.70 32.55 4.27
C PRO A 145 -23.73 31.38 4.04
N VAL A 146 -23.38 30.66 5.12
CA VAL A 146 -22.71 29.36 5.01
C VAL A 146 -23.69 28.36 4.41
N HIS A 147 -23.22 27.45 3.58
CA HIS A 147 -24.02 26.34 3.06
C HIS A 147 -23.53 25.03 3.69
N TRP A 148 -24.26 24.52 4.68
CA TRP A 148 -24.05 23.17 5.22
C TRP A 148 -24.67 22.17 4.25
N LEU A 149 -23.85 21.33 3.63
CA LEU A 149 -24.28 20.38 2.61
C LEU A 149 -24.85 19.13 3.28
N ASP A 150 -25.98 18.63 2.79
CA ASP A 150 -26.46 17.29 3.18
C ASP A 150 -25.46 16.26 2.65
N SER A 151 -24.60 15.71 3.53
CA SER A 151 -23.57 14.73 3.15
C SER A 151 -24.18 13.39 2.70
N ASN A 152 -25.49 13.19 2.89
CA ASN A 152 -26.20 12.05 2.31
C ASN A 152 -26.62 12.30 0.85
N PHE A 153 -26.61 13.57 0.39
CA PHE A 153 -26.91 13.97 -0.98
C PHE A 153 -25.65 14.30 -1.78
N TYR A 154 -24.71 15.04 -1.18
CA TYR A 154 -23.43 15.41 -1.79
C TYR A 154 -22.27 14.67 -1.14
N SER A 155 -21.45 14.01 -1.94
CA SER A 155 -20.18 13.41 -1.52
C SER A 155 -19.02 14.39 -1.63
N LEU A 156 -19.05 15.33 -2.59
CA LEU A 156 -17.98 16.31 -2.85
C LEU A 156 -18.54 17.73 -3.00
N HIS A 157 -17.68 18.75 -2.81
CA HIS A 157 -18.08 20.17 -2.91
C HIS A 157 -18.42 20.59 -4.35
N ASP A 158 -17.77 19.99 -5.35
CA ASP A 158 -18.06 20.25 -6.75
C ASP A 158 -19.45 19.75 -7.14
N GLU A 159 -19.96 18.69 -6.52
CA GLU A 159 -21.32 18.21 -6.74
C GLU A 159 -22.38 19.26 -6.43
N TRP A 160 -22.24 20.02 -5.33
CA TRP A 160 -23.14 21.14 -5.06
C TRP A 160 -23.02 22.24 -6.12
N TYR A 161 -21.79 22.54 -6.53
CA TYR A 161 -21.49 23.60 -7.51
C TYR A 161 -22.14 23.31 -8.87
N TRP A 162 -21.82 22.18 -9.49
CA TRP A 162 -22.39 21.87 -10.79
C TRP A 162 -23.89 21.53 -10.68
N PHE A 163 -24.39 21.00 -9.56
CA PHE A 163 -25.82 20.71 -9.40
C PHE A 163 -26.65 22.00 -9.41
N ARG A 164 -26.19 23.07 -8.74
CA ARG A 164 -26.84 24.39 -8.80
C ARG A 164 -26.81 24.95 -10.23
N LEU A 165 -25.64 24.98 -10.86
CA LEU A 165 -25.48 25.54 -12.21
C LEU A 165 -26.31 24.79 -13.27
N LEU A 166 -26.34 23.46 -13.22
CA LEU A 166 -27.14 22.63 -14.12
C LEU A 166 -28.65 22.80 -13.90
N ASN A 167 -29.07 23.16 -12.69
CA ASN A 167 -30.47 23.50 -12.35
C ASN A 167 -30.81 24.98 -12.60
N GLY A 168 -29.98 25.69 -13.37
CA GLY A 168 -30.21 27.09 -13.73
C GLY A 168 -30.08 28.06 -12.56
N GLN A 169 -29.41 27.67 -11.48
CA GLN A 169 -29.18 28.51 -10.30
C GLN A 169 -27.78 29.13 -10.31
N GLN A 170 -27.70 30.40 -9.92
CA GLN A 170 -26.43 31.09 -9.70
C GLN A 170 -25.70 30.50 -8.49
N ILE A 171 -24.37 30.53 -8.55
CA ILE A 171 -23.50 30.31 -7.39
C ILE A 171 -23.39 31.63 -6.62
N PRO A 172 -23.81 31.69 -5.34
CA PRO A 172 -23.71 32.89 -4.53
C PRO A 172 -22.28 33.40 -4.50
N ALA A 173 -22.03 34.70 -4.67
CA ALA A 173 -20.71 35.35 -4.74
C ALA A 173 -19.78 34.93 -5.91
N SER A 174 -20.30 34.30 -6.97
CA SER A 174 -19.53 33.91 -8.17
C SER A 174 -20.17 34.43 -9.45
N ASP A 175 -19.32 34.72 -10.43
CA ASP A 175 -19.69 35.13 -11.79
C ASP A 175 -20.00 33.93 -12.71
N ALA A 176 -19.99 32.69 -12.19
CA ALA A 176 -20.29 31.48 -12.96
C ALA A 176 -21.71 31.53 -13.56
N GLU A 177 -21.84 31.34 -14.88
CA GLU A 177 -23.12 31.41 -15.57
C GLU A 177 -23.89 30.08 -15.48
N PRO A 178 -25.16 30.07 -15.04
CA PRO A 178 -25.96 28.85 -14.97
C PRO A 178 -26.26 28.27 -16.36
N HIS A 179 -26.37 26.95 -16.43
CA HIS A 179 -26.75 26.25 -17.65
C HIS A 179 -28.26 26.34 -17.90
N ASP A 180 -28.65 26.67 -19.14
CA ASP A 180 -30.06 26.70 -19.58
C ASP A 180 -30.49 25.31 -20.05
N GLY A 181 -30.91 24.48 -19.09
CA GLY A 181 -31.31 23.08 -19.30
C GLY A 181 -32.50 22.64 -18.43
N PRO A 182 -33.05 21.43 -18.67
CA PRO A 182 -34.06 20.86 -17.79
C PRO A 182 -33.46 20.59 -16.39
N PRO A 183 -34.22 20.80 -15.30
CA PRO A 183 -33.72 20.60 -13.94
C PRO A 183 -33.55 19.11 -13.60
N PHE A 184 -32.65 18.83 -12.66
CA PHE A 184 -32.35 17.51 -12.10
C PHE A 184 -32.81 17.41 -10.65
N ALA A 185 -33.30 16.24 -10.25
CA ALA A 185 -33.78 16.02 -8.89
C ALA A 185 -32.69 15.43 -7.98
N THR A 186 -31.73 14.68 -8.54
CA THR A 186 -30.67 13.99 -7.79
C THR A 186 -29.33 14.07 -8.53
N ILE A 187 -28.24 13.84 -7.80
CA ILE A 187 -26.89 13.63 -8.36
C ILE A 187 -26.89 12.49 -9.38
N ALA A 188 -27.55 11.38 -9.07
CA ALA A 188 -27.68 10.23 -9.96
C ALA A 188 -28.32 10.59 -11.32
N ASP A 189 -29.32 11.48 -11.33
CA ASP A 189 -29.95 11.95 -12.57
C ASP A 189 -28.97 12.74 -13.45
N VAL A 190 -28.08 13.52 -12.84
CA VAL A 190 -27.04 14.27 -13.56
C VAL A 190 -26.02 13.32 -14.15
N TYR A 191 -25.54 12.33 -13.39
CA TYR A 191 -24.63 11.30 -13.90
C TYR A 191 -25.26 10.51 -15.06
N GLU A 192 -26.54 10.13 -14.94
CA GLU A 192 -27.25 9.42 -16.01
C GLU A 192 -27.40 10.30 -17.27
N TRP A 193 -27.71 11.58 -17.11
CA TRP A 193 -27.82 12.52 -18.23
C TRP A 193 -26.48 12.78 -18.90
N ALA A 194 -25.44 13.09 -18.12
CA ALA A 194 -24.10 13.33 -18.64
C ALA A 194 -23.53 12.09 -19.32
N GLY A 195 -23.87 10.89 -18.82
CA GLY A 195 -23.50 9.61 -19.44
C GLY A 195 -24.13 9.36 -20.81
N ARG A 196 -25.17 10.12 -21.19
CA ARG A 196 -25.79 10.06 -22.53
C ARG A 196 -25.23 11.11 -23.50
N LEU A 197 -24.42 12.04 -23.03
CA LEU A 197 -23.80 13.08 -23.86
C LEU A 197 -22.43 12.64 -24.37
N ASP A 198 -22.01 13.22 -25.49
CA ASP A 198 -20.61 13.16 -25.90
C ASP A 198 -19.77 13.94 -24.87
N PRO A 199 -18.60 13.43 -24.41
CA PRO A 199 -17.76 14.15 -23.45
C PRO A 199 -17.38 15.57 -23.86
N ASP A 200 -17.29 15.85 -25.17
CA ASP A 200 -16.98 17.18 -25.70
C ASP A 200 -18.20 18.13 -25.70
N ASP A 201 -19.40 17.60 -25.45
CA ASP A 201 -20.67 18.34 -25.44
C ASP A 201 -21.18 18.63 -24.01
N LEU A 202 -20.43 18.24 -22.96
CA LEU A 202 -20.78 18.57 -21.58
C LEU A 202 -20.76 20.10 -21.38
N PRO A 203 -21.81 20.70 -20.80
CA PRO A 203 -21.84 22.13 -20.52
C PRO A 203 -21.01 22.46 -19.26
N LEU A 204 -20.81 23.76 -19.00
CA LEU A 204 -19.89 24.24 -17.95
C LEU A 204 -18.45 23.77 -18.27
N ASP A 205 -17.59 23.65 -17.25
CA ASP A 205 -16.28 23.01 -17.39
C ASP A 205 -16.34 21.55 -16.92
N LEU A 206 -17.53 20.95 -16.95
CA LEU A 206 -17.75 19.56 -16.60
C LEU A 206 -16.98 18.65 -17.52
N ARG A 207 -16.18 17.78 -16.92
CA ARG A 207 -15.48 16.72 -17.61
C ARG A 207 -15.55 15.45 -16.80
N TRP A 208 -15.49 14.35 -17.54
CA TRP A 208 -15.19 13.08 -16.91
C TRP A 208 -13.71 13.04 -16.57
N VAL A 209 -13.40 12.85 -15.30
CA VAL A 209 -12.05 12.53 -14.86
C VAL A 209 -12.02 11.08 -14.43
N ASP A 210 -11.01 10.38 -14.92
CA ASP A 210 -10.67 9.07 -14.39
C ASP A 210 -9.89 9.33 -13.10
N GLY A 211 -10.49 9.04 -11.95
CA GLY A 211 -9.73 8.93 -10.72
C GLY A 211 -8.63 7.89 -10.92
N ARG A 212 -7.47 8.03 -10.29
CA ARG A 212 -6.46 6.96 -10.35
C ARG A 212 -7.03 5.65 -9.79
N THR A 213 -8.12 5.73 -9.01
CA THR A 213 -8.74 4.63 -8.28
C THR A 213 -10.26 4.73 -8.14
N SER A 214 -10.90 5.91 -8.21
CA SER A 214 -12.34 6.12 -7.93
C SER A 214 -13.28 5.92 -9.13
N GLY A 215 -12.78 5.34 -10.23
CA GLY A 215 -13.52 5.23 -11.48
C GLY A 215 -13.74 6.59 -12.16
N ARG A 216 -14.69 6.62 -13.10
CA ARG A 216 -14.98 7.81 -13.93
C ARG A 216 -15.99 8.71 -13.21
N ARG A 217 -15.56 9.86 -12.68
CA ARG A 217 -16.45 10.84 -12.02
C ARG A 217 -16.66 12.10 -12.84
N LEU A 218 -17.80 12.77 -12.64
CA LEU A 218 -17.98 14.13 -13.14
C LEU A 218 -17.22 15.09 -12.24
N TYR A 219 -16.47 15.98 -12.87
CA TYR A 219 -15.64 16.96 -12.20
C TYR A 219 -15.79 18.30 -12.90
N ASP A 220 -15.98 19.34 -12.10
CA ASP A 220 -15.88 20.73 -12.52
C ASP A 220 -14.88 21.44 -11.59
N PRO A 221 -13.81 22.05 -12.12
CA PRO A 221 -12.78 22.68 -11.29
C PRO A 221 -13.28 23.97 -10.59
N GLY A 222 -14.38 24.57 -11.02
CA GLY A 222 -14.73 25.95 -10.69
C GLY A 222 -14.87 26.22 -9.18
N ILE A 223 -15.42 25.29 -8.40
CA ILE A 223 -15.52 25.50 -6.94
C ILE A 223 -14.16 25.49 -6.25
N TYR A 224 -13.23 24.66 -6.73
CA TYR A 224 -11.88 24.54 -6.17
C TYR A 224 -11.02 25.72 -6.61
N GLU A 225 -11.19 26.19 -7.85
CA GLU A 225 -10.54 27.42 -8.31
C GLU A 225 -10.97 28.63 -7.46
N LEU A 226 -12.25 28.71 -7.08
CA LEU A 226 -12.75 29.75 -6.17
C LEU A 226 -12.17 29.60 -4.74
N GLY A 227 -12.16 28.37 -4.22
CA GLY A 227 -11.89 28.08 -2.83
C GLY A 227 -10.43 27.85 -2.45
N LEU A 228 -9.56 27.53 -3.42
CA LEU A 228 -8.17 27.11 -3.21
C LEU A 228 -7.16 27.90 -4.07
N ASP A 229 -7.48 28.15 -5.35
CA ASP A 229 -6.50 28.69 -6.32
C ASP A 229 -6.62 30.21 -6.57
N ALA A 230 -7.53 30.90 -5.90
CA ALA A 230 -7.78 32.32 -6.12
C ALA A 230 -6.70 33.24 -5.50
N ASP A 231 -6.18 34.20 -6.27
CA ASP A 231 -5.19 35.21 -5.83
C ASP A 231 -5.65 36.01 -4.59
N GLU A 232 -6.96 36.24 -4.45
CA GLU A 232 -7.61 36.79 -3.26
C GLU A 232 -8.76 35.85 -2.86
N ARG A 233 -8.48 34.92 -1.93
CA ARG A 233 -9.45 33.91 -1.50
C ARG A 233 -10.62 34.55 -0.76
N ASN A 234 -11.77 34.52 -1.43
CA ASN A 234 -13.04 34.92 -0.83
C ASN A 234 -13.99 33.72 -0.62
N TYR A 235 -13.64 32.51 -1.06
CA TYR A 235 -14.43 31.31 -0.81
C TYR A 235 -13.75 30.38 0.19
N GLY A 236 -14.55 29.78 1.06
CA GLY A 236 -14.11 28.77 2.00
C GLY A 236 -14.75 27.42 1.73
N LEU A 237 -13.95 26.35 1.75
CA LEU A 237 -14.40 24.97 1.60
C LEU A 237 -13.86 24.15 2.77
N GLY A 238 -14.67 23.23 3.27
CA GLY A 238 -14.22 22.27 4.28
C GLY A 238 -15.35 21.39 4.78
N ALA A 239 -15.11 20.79 5.94
CA ALA A 239 -16.09 20.01 6.67
C ALA A 239 -15.97 20.26 8.17
N VAL A 240 -17.06 20.01 8.90
CA VAL A 240 -17.00 19.76 10.32
C VAL A 240 -17.08 18.26 10.56
N ILE A 241 -16.25 17.77 11.48
CA ILE A 241 -16.13 16.37 11.87
C ILE A 241 -16.45 16.27 13.35
N HIS A 242 -17.34 15.36 13.69
CA HIS A 242 -17.56 14.92 15.06
C HIS A 242 -16.70 13.69 15.35
N VAL A 243 -15.92 13.76 16.41
CA VAL A 243 -15.17 12.64 16.96
C VAL A 243 -15.77 12.31 18.33
N PRO A 244 -16.37 11.12 18.52
CA PRO A 244 -17.02 10.77 19.77
C PRO A 244 -16.02 10.65 20.93
N ALA A 245 -16.51 10.89 22.15
CA ALA A 245 -15.71 10.72 23.36
C ALA A 245 -15.08 9.32 23.46
N ASN A 246 -13.77 9.27 23.71
CA ASN A 246 -13.01 8.05 23.93
C ASN A 246 -12.23 8.09 25.26
N VAL A 247 -11.36 7.10 25.50
CA VAL A 247 -10.59 6.97 26.75
C VAL A 247 -9.58 8.12 26.99
N VAL A 248 -9.20 8.87 25.94
CA VAL A 248 -8.25 10.00 25.99
C VAL A 248 -8.93 11.35 25.77
N THR A 249 -9.94 11.41 24.91
CA THR A 249 -10.86 12.53 24.79
C THR A 249 -12.18 12.15 25.49
N PRO A 250 -12.31 12.28 26.82
CA PRO A 250 -13.51 11.85 27.57
C PRO A 250 -14.77 12.67 27.25
N THR A 251 -14.67 13.57 26.28
CA THR A 251 -15.72 14.40 25.72
C THR A 251 -15.58 14.40 24.21
N ASP A 252 -16.72 14.49 23.52
CA ASP A 252 -16.77 14.67 22.07
C ASP A 252 -15.91 15.85 21.62
N ARG A 253 -15.32 15.72 20.43
CA ARG A 253 -14.52 16.75 19.77
C ARG A 253 -15.17 17.11 18.45
N TRP A 254 -15.09 18.39 18.09
CA TRP A 254 -15.68 18.94 16.88
C TRP A 254 -14.59 19.65 16.10
N LEU A 255 -14.27 19.15 14.91
CA LEU A 255 -13.10 19.57 14.15
C LEU A 255 -13.52 20.22 12.83
N ILE A 256 -13.00 21.40 12.53
CA ILE A 256 -12.95 21.96 11.19
C ILE A 256 -11.85 21.20 10.46
N GLU A 257 -12.20 20.64 9.32
CA GLU A 257 -11.30 20.04 8.37
C GLU A 257 -11.31 20.85 7.08
N LEU A 258 -10.15 21.37 6.67
CA LEU A 258 -9.98 22.01 5.36
C LEU A 258 -9.42 20.99 4.36
N GLU A 259 -9.54 21.30 3.07
CA GLU A 259 -9.00 20.47 1.99
C GLU A 259 -7.49 20.29 2.15
N TYR A 260 -6.94 19.12 1.82
CA TYR A 260 -5.51 18.83 2.06
C TYR A 260 -4.58 19.83 1.34
N GLY A 261 -4.91 20.16 0.08
CA GLY A 261 -4.17 21.12 -0.73
C GLY A 261 -4.40 22.59 -0.37
N ASP A 262 -5.22 22.87 0.64
CA ASP A 262 -5.50 24.24 1.08
C ASP A 262 -4.28 24.85 1.81
N ASP A 263 -3.94 26.10 1.46
CA ASP A 263 -2.86 26.91 2.06
C ASP A 263 -3.45 28.19 2.70
N PRO A 264 -4.26 28.06 3.76
CA PRO A 264 -4.94 29.21 4.37
C PRO A 264 -3.95 30.09 5.13
N SER A 265 -4.16 31.39 5.14
CA SER A 265 -3.49 32.34 6.02
C SER A 265 -4.06 32.32 7.45
N PRO A 266 -3.31 32.80 8.46
CA PRO A 266 -3.81 32.94 9.82
C PRO A 266 -5.13 33.71 9.95
N ALA A 267 -5.33 34.72 9.10
CA ALA A 267 -6.56 35.52 9.11
C ALA A 267 -7.76 34.72 8.57
N GLU A 268 -7.56 33.89 7.55
CA GLU A 268 -8.62 33.08 6.96
C GLU A 268 -9.07 31.97 7.90
N VAL A 269 -8.14 31.30 8.60
CA VAL A 269 -8.49 30.31 9.64
C VAL A 269 -9.37 30.94 10.72
N VAL A 270 -9.03 32.15 11.20
CA VAL A 270 -9.88 32.90 12.13
C VAL A 270 -11.27 33.15 11.56
N ARG A 271 -11.36 33.49 10.26
CA ARG A 271 -12.64 33.70 9.60
C ARG A 271 -13.47 32.42 9.47
N PHE A 272 -12.87 31.27 9.22
CA PHE A 272 -13.59 30.00 9.25
C PHE A 272 -14.23 29.75 10.61
N PHE A 273 -13.48 29.92 11.71
CA PHE A 273 -14.06 29.79 13.05
C PHE A 273 -15.24 30.74 13.28
N GLU A 274 -15.06 32.03 12.98
CA GLU A 274 -16.10 33.04 13.17
C GLU A 274 -17.37 32.71 12.37
N ARG A 275 -17.20 32.34 11.10
CA ARG A 275 -18.32 32.10 10.19
C ARG A 275 -19.07 30.81 10.48
N LEU A 276 -18.37 29.76 10.88
CA LEU A 276 -19.02 28.50 11.24
C LEU A 276 -19.71 28.59 12.60
N ALA A 277 -19.08 29.25 13.59
CA ALA A 277 -19.62 29.36 14.94
C ALA A 277 -21.01 30.03 14.99
N ASP A 278 -21.25 31.03 14.13
CA ASP A 278 -22.55 31.72 14.06
C ASP A 278 -23.68 30.85 13.48
N THR A 279 -23.34 29.73 12.82
CA THR A 279 -24.29 28.86 12.13
C THR A 279 -24.48 27.50 12.78
N LEU A 280 -23.72 27.22 13.84
CA LEU A 280 -23.74 25.97 14.60
C LEU A 280 -24.38 26.18 15.98
N PRO A 281 -24.97 25.14 16.60
CA PRO A 281 -25.45 25.23 17.97
C PRO A 281 -24.26 25.46 18.92
N ALA A 282 -24.47 26.22 19.99
CA ALA A 282 -23.40 26.58 20.95
C ALA A 282 -22.62 25.37 21.49
N ALA A 283 -23.27 24.21 21.65
CA ALA A 283 -22.62 22.97 22.08
C ALA A 283 -21.49 22.52 21.13
N ILE A 284 -21.63 22.79 19.84
CA ILE A 284 -20.62 22.51 18.81
C ILE A 284 -19.69 23.72 18.65
N ALA A 285 -20.26 24.91 18.40
CA ALA A 285 -19.50 26.13 18.11
C ALA A 285 -18.47 26.48 19.20
N ASP A 286 -18.83 26.33 20.48
CA ASP A 286 -17.96 26.68 21.60
C ASP A 286 -16.76 25.72 21.75
N THR A 287 -16.84 24.51 21.18
CA THR A 287 -15.84 23.44 21.27
C THR A 287 -15.17 23.12 19.95
N LEU A 288 -15.49 23.89 18.90
CA LEU A 288 -14.93 23.74 17.57
C LEU A 288 -13.41 23.96 17.61
N GLU A 289 -12.67 23.07 16.98
CA GLU A 289 -11.21 23.07 16.82
C GLU A 289 -10.85 22.95 15.34
N TRP A 290 -9.62 23.26 14.95
CA TRP A 290 -9.14 23.07 13.58
C TRP A 290 -8.05 21.98 13.56
N VAL A 291 -8.25 20.95 12.74
CA VAL A 291 -7.29 19.85 12.59
C VAL A 291 -6.35 20.10 11.40
N ILE A 292 -5.04 20.07 11.66
CA ILE A 292 -4.01 20.26 10.64
C ILE A 292 -3.88 19.00 9.78
N ARG A 293 -3.86 19.17 8.45
CA ARG A 293 -3.77 18.05 7.50
C ARG A 293 -2.55 18.06 6.60
N SER A 294 -1.94 19.21 6.39
CA SER A 294 -0.83 19.35 5.46
C SER A 294 0.29 20.24 6.04
N PRO A 295 1.50 20.17 5.47
CA PRO A 295 2.63 20.98 5.93
C PRO A 295 2.38 22.48 5.83
N HIS A 296 1.68 22.91 4.77
CA HIS A 296 1.26 24.29 4.55
C HIS A 296 0.34 24.78 5.68
N GLN A 297 -0.68 24.00 6.02
CA GLN A 297 -1.56 24.28 7.17
C GLN A 297 -0.79 24.28 8.50
N GLY A 298 0.20 23.39 8.64
CA GLY A 298 1.10 23.35 9.79
C GLY A 298 1.89 24.65 9.98
N ALA A 299 2.42 25.21 8.89
CA ALA A 299 3.11 26.50 8.93
C ALA A 299 2.18 27.65 9.36
N THR A 300 0.94 27.65 8.89
CA THR A 300 -0.08 28.63 9.30
C THR A 300 -0.46 28.48 10.77
N ALA A 301 -0.65 27.25 11.24
CA ALA A 301 -0.91 26.97 12.65
C ALA A 301 0.22 27.47 13.55
N ASP A 302 1.47 27.18 13.19
CA ASP A 302 2.65 27.64 13.94
C ASP A 302 2.71 29.18 14.00
N ALA A 303 2.40 29.86 12.90
CA ALA A 303 2.32 31.32 12.87
C ALA A 303 1.20 31.86 13.78
N MET A 304 0.00 31.26 13.73
CA MET A 304 -1.12 31.63 14.60
C MET A 304 -0.76 31.50 16.08
N ILE A 305 -0.09 30.39 16.45
CA ILE A 305 0.35 30.12 17.82
C ILE A 305 1.45 31.09 18.25
N ALA A 306 2.46 31.31 17.40
CA ALA A 306 3.59 32.18 17.73
C ALA A 306 3.16 33.65 17.93
N ASP A 307 2.26 34.14 17.09
CA ASP A 307 1.82 35.53 17.09
C ASP A 307 0.57 35.77 17.99
N GLY A 308 0.00 34.70 18.55
CA GLY A 308 -1.13 34.77 19.47
C GLY A 308 -2.44 35.19 18.81
N HIS A 309 -2.70 34.66 17.61
CA HIS A 309 -3.96 34.88 16.90
C HIS A 309 -5.17 34.30 17.67
N PRO A 310 -6.39 34.82 17.45
CA PRO A 310 -7.61 34.17 17.93
C PRO A 310 -7.68 32.70 17.52
N TYR A 311 -8.24 31.86 18.38
CA TYR A 311 -8.40 30.41 18.19
C TYR A 311 -7.11 29.60 18.09
N ALA A 312 -5.93 30.20 18.30
CA ALA A 312 -4.66 29.48 18.34
C ALA A 312 -4.60 28.39 19.43
N ASP A 313 -5.44 28.50 20.48
CA ASP A 313 -5.62 27.50 21.53
C ASP A 313 -6.53 26.32 21.13
N ARG A 314 -7.09 26.35 19.91
CA ARG A 314 -8.03 25.36 19.36
C ARG A 314 -7.51 24.69 18.09
N ILE A 315 -6.21 24.69 17.88
CA ILE A 315 -5.55 24.01 16.77
C ILE A 315 -5.02 22.68 17.27
N VAL A 316 -5.36 21.60 16.56
CA VAL A 316 -4.98 20.23 16.93
C VAL A 316 -4.39 19.46 15.75
N ARG A 317 -3.68 18.38 16.05
CA ARG A 317 -3.20 17.40 15.07
C ARG A 317 -3.94 16.07 15.22
N PHE A 318 -3.94 15.24 14.18
CA PHE A 318 -4.63 13.95 14.23
C PHE A 318 -4.06 12.99 15.29
N ASP A 319 -2.76 13.02 15.53
CA ASP A 319 -2.09 12.23 16.56
C ASP A 319 -2.49 12.65 17.99
N GLU A 320 -2.90 13.90 18.20
CA GLU A 320 -3.46 14.39 19.48
C GLU A 320 -4.89 13.89 19.73
N LEU A 321 -5.57 13.39 18.70
CA LEU A 321 -6.93 12.83 18.76
C LEU A 321 -6.93 11.32 19.04
N VAL A 322 -5.81 10.66 18.80
CA VAL A 322 -5.59 9.24 19.08
C VAL A 322 -4.83 9.12 20.41
N PRO A 323 -5.24 8.26 21.35
CA PRO A 323 -4.47 7.99 22.56
C PRO A 323 -2.95 7.84 22.30
N PRO A 324 -2.09 8.69 22.91
CA PRO A 324 -0.65 8.56 22.75
C PRO A 324 -0.18 7.15 23.14
N GLY A 325 0.57 6.51 22.25
CA GLY A 325 1.01 5.13 22.41
C GLY A 325 0.01 4.06 21.96
N GLU A 326 -1.15 4.42 21.37
CA GLU A 326 -1.99 3.44 20.68
C GLU A 326 -1.24 2.81 19.52
N ILE A 327 -1.29 1.48 19.44
CA ILE A 327 -0.56 0.67 18.46
C ILE A 327 -1.56 -0.06 17.57
N ALA A 328 -1.32 -0.03 16.27
CA ALA A 328 -1.95 -0.93 15.32
C ALA A 328 -0.86 -1.69 14.56
N VAL A 329 -0.95 -3.02 14.55
CA VAL A 329 -0.02 -3.89 13.82
C VAL A 329 -0.69 -4.33 12.52
N TYR A 330 -0.07 -4.00 11.40
CA TYR A 330 -0.56 -4.31 10.04
C TYR A 330 0.14 -5.53 9.43
N ASN A 331 1.42 -5.70 9.80
CA ASN A 331 2.18 -6.91 9.56
C ASN A 331 3.05 -7.21 10.79
N GLU A 332 2.79 -8.34 11.45
CA GLU A 332 3.64 -8.85 12.52
C GLU A 332 5.01 -9.26 11.99
N GLY A 333 6.00 -9.34 12.89
CA GLY A 333 7.36 -9.63 12.50
C GLY A 333 8.36 -9.29 13.58
N ILE A 334 9.58 -9.82 13.41
CA ILE A 334 10.76 -9.36 14.14
C ILE A 334 11.87 -9.04 13.16
N ALA A 335 12.47 -7.87 13.28
CA ALA A 335 13.58 -7.45 12.43
C ALA A 335 14.57 -6.57 13.19
N ALA A 336 15.75 -6.38 12.64
CA ALA A 336 16.70 -5.41 13.15
C ALA A 336 17.23 -4.50 12.03
N GLY A 337 17.52 -3.25 12.38
CA GLY A 337 17.99 -2.25 11.43
C GLY A 337 18.52 -1.00 12.10
N ARG A 338 18.82 0.02 11.31
CA ARG A 338 19.17 1.37 11.80
C ARG A 338 17.95 2.27 11.77
N LEU A 339 17.69 3.00 12.83
CA LEU A 339 16.62 3.98 12.83
C LEU A 339 16.88 5.08 11.78
N LEU A 340 15.92 5.25 10.87
CA LEU A 340 15.83 6.31 9.88
C LEU A 340 14.58 7.12 10.20
N TYR A 341 14.78 8.34 10.69
CA TYR A 341 13.70 9.30 10.89
C TYR A 341 13.54 10.09 9.60
N VAL A 342 12.40 9.91 8.93
CA VAL A 342 12.04 10.63 7.71
C VAL A 342 11.34 11.92 8.14
N ASP A 343 11.87 13.06 7.68
CA ASP A 343 11.29 14.38 7.90
C ASP A 343 11.42 15.25 6.65
N GLU A 344 10.68 16.36 6.62
CA GLU A 344 10.62 17.21 5.43
C GLU A 344 11.89 18.05 5.20
N VAL A 345 12.86 18.02 6.12
CA VAL A 345 13.95 19.01 6.15
C VAL A 345 15.33 18.39 5.91
N ASN A 346 15.58 17.17 6.40
CA ASN A 346 16.93 16.61 6.48
C ASN A 346 17.06 15.18 5.95
N THR A 347 15.97 14.42 5.88
CA THR A 347 16.04 13.01 5.52
C THR A 347 14.76 12.59 4.81
N HIS A 348 14.89 12.31 3.51
CA HIS A 348 13.76 11.96 2.68
C HIS A 348 13.54 10.46 2.64
N LEU A 349 12.33 10.06 2.25
CA LEU A 349 11.98 8.65 2.07
C LEU A 349 12.88 7.96 1.02
N SER A 350 13.35 8.71 0.03
CA SER A 350 14.29 8.25 -1.01
C SER A 350 15.70 7.91 -0.49
N ASP A 351 16.05 8.32 0.74
CA ASP A 351 17.33 7.99 1.40
C ASP A 351 17.34 6.60 2.06
N ALA A 352 16.17 5.97 2.17
CA ALA A 352 16.01 4.71 2.87
C ALA A 352 16.78 3.56 2.22
N ARG A 353 17.33 2.68 3.07
CA ARG A 353 18.05 1.46 2.66
C ARG A 353 17.36 0.23 3.23
N ASP A 354 17.59 -0.91 2.59
CA ASP A 354 17.19 -2.26 3.03
C ASP A 354 17.50 -2.61 4.51
N THR A 355 18.44 -1.90 5.12
CA THR A 355 18.93 -2.08 6.49
C THR A 355 18.38 -1.07 7.48
N ASP A 356 17.46 -0.21 7.06
CA ASP A 356 16.89 0.85 7.88
C ASP A 356 15.51 0.47 8.42
N ILE A 357 15.20 0.93 9.63
CA ILE A 357 13.87 0.95 10.24
C ILE A 357 13.32 2.34 9.95
N ILE A 358 12.30 2.42 9.11
CA ILE A 358 11.74 3.68 8.64
C ILE A 358 10.72 4.16 9.67
N LEU A 359 10.96 5.37 10.19
CA LEU A 359 10.06 6.11 11.07
C LEU A 359 9.55 7.32 10.29
N THR A 360 8.25 7.40 10.05
CA THR A 360 7.62 8.47 9.28
C THR A 360 6.27 8.84 9.87
N GLU A 361 5.76 10.02 9.58
CA GLU A 361 4.50 10.49 10.15
C GLU A 361 3.31 9.81 9.48
N HIS A 362 3.29 9.82 8.15
CA HIS A 362 2.23 9.24 7.32
C HIS A 362 2.69 7.95 6.64
N VAL A 363 1.71 7.12 6.24
CA VAL A 363 1.96 6.01 5.31
C VAL A 363 2.49 6.60 4.02
N PRO A 364 3.65 6.14 3.53
CA PRO A 364 4.16 6.64 2.27
C PRO A 364 3.41 6.03 1.08
N ASP A 365 3.27 6.78 -0.01
CA ASP A 365 2.63 6.30 -1.26
C ASP A 365 3.35 5.07 -1.86
N TYR A 366 4.65 4.96 -1.62
CA TYR A 366 5.46 3.80 -1.95
C TYR A 366 6.28 3.37 -0.73
N LEU A 367 6.47 2.06 -0.54
CA LEU A 367 7.31 1.55 0.54
C LEU A 367 8.76 1.43 0.05
N PRO A 368 9.69 2.31 0.45
CA PRO A 368 11.09 2.14 0.05
C PRO A 368 11.71 0.88 0.66
N PRO A 369 12.91 0.44 0.21
CA PRO A 369 13.62 -0.64 0.86
C PRO A 369 13.81 -0.37 2.35
N GLY A 370 13.46 -1.35 3.18
CA GLY A 370 13.56 -1.24 4.63
C GLY A 370 13.48 -2.60 5.33
N SER A 371 13.85 -2.59 6.60
CA SER A 371 13.76 -3.72 7.54
C SER A 371 12.51 -3.70 8.41
N ALA A 372 11.86 -2.53 8.56
CA ALA A 372 10.57 -2.33 9.21
C ALA A 372 10.01 -0.94 8.85
N LEU A 373 8.68 -0.78 8.89
CA LEU A 373 7.99 0.50 8.80
C LEU A 373 7.23 0.77 10.09
N ILE A 374 7.43 1.97 10.65
CA ILE A 374 6.67 2.47 11.79
C ILE A 374 6.13 3.86 11.44
N THR A 375 4.80 4.01 11.42
CA THR A 375 4.14 5.30 11.17
C THR A 375 3.61 5.94 12.46
N ALA A 376 3.56 7.26 12.54
CA ALA A 376 2.86 7.94 13.64
C ALA A 376 1.33 7.77 13.49
N ASN A 377 0.85 7.98 12.27
CA ASN A 377 -0.57 7.90 11.95
C ASN A 377 -0.99 6.46 11.64
N PRO A 378 -2.23 6.07 12.02
CA PRO A 378 -2.81 4.80 11.60
C PRO A 378 -2.85 4.64 10.08
N GLN A 379 -2.66 3.41 9.62
CA GLN A 379 -2.72 2.98 8.23
C GLN A 379 -4.06 2.30 7.95
N THR A 380 -4.47 2.27 6.68
CA THR A 380 -5.59 1.42 6.26
C THR A 380 -5.12 -0.03 6.22
N PRO A 381 -5.87 -1.02 6.73
CA PRO A 381 -5.42 -2.42 6.85
C PRO A 381 -4.96 -3.09 5.54
N LEU A 382 -5.33 -2.53 4.38
CA LEU A 382 -4.99 -3.05 3.05
C LEU A 382 -4.25 -2.05 2.17
N ALA A 383 -3.66 -0.99 2.75
CA ALA A 383 -2.72 -0.16 2.01
C ALA A 383 -1.73 -1.05 1.25
N HIS A 384 -1.36 -0.69 0.02
CA HIS A 384 -0.35 -1.44 -0.76
C HIS A 384 0.91 -1.69 0.06
N VAL A 385 1.28 -0.71 0.89
CA VAL A 385 2.36 -0.79 1.88
C VAL A 385 2.23 -1.99 2.82
N ASN A 386 1.03 -2.38 3.26
CA ASN A 386 0.81 -3.54 4.13
C ASN A 386 1.02 -4.85 3.39
N LEU A 387 0.50 -4.94 2.16
CA LEU A 387 0.71 -6.11 1.32
C LEU A 387 2.20 -6.26 0.96
N LEU A 388 2.87 -5.15 0.62
CA LEU A 388 4.31 -5.11 0.39
C LEU A 388 5.10 -5.48 1.65
N ALA A 389 4.70 -4.97 2.83
CA ALA A 389 5.35 -5.31 4.09
C ALA A 389 5.23 -6.80 4.42
N ARG A 390 4.04 -7.38 4.25
CA ARG A 390 3.77 -8.83 4.35
C ARG A 390 4.66 -9.62 3.39
N ASN A 391 4.71 -9.22 2.13
CA ASN A 391 5.50 -9.87 1.09
C ASN A 391 7.01 -9.77 1.35
N ARG A 392 7.47 -8.65 1.89
CA ARG A 392 8.87 -8.43 2.29
C ARG A 392 9.23 -9.10 3.61
N GLY A 393 8.24 -9.64 4.34
CA GLY A 393 8.41 -10.21 5.68
C GLY A 393 8.92 -9.19 6.71
N ILE A 394 8.58 -7.90 6.55
CA ILE A 394 9.04 -6.84 7.47
C ILE A 394 7.94 -6.38 8.42
N PRO A 395 8.24 -6.12 9.70
CA PRO A 395 7.26 -5.55 10.62
C PRO A 395 6.69 -4.23 10.07
N ASN A 396 5.36 -4.08 10.13
CA ASN A 396 4.66 -2.85 9.81
C ASN A 396 3.62 -2.54 10.89
N ALA A 397 3.75 -1.39 11.53
CA ALA A 397 2.86 -0.94 12.58
C ALA A 397 2.75 0.59 12.59
N SER A 398 1.67 1.11 13.18
CA SER A 398 1.58 2.50 13.60
C SER A 398 1.67 2.61 15.12
N GLN A 399 2.26 3.69 15.61
CA GLN A 399 2.18 4.08 17.02
C GLN A 399 2.04 5.59 17.15
N SER A 400 0.92 6.03 17.74
CA SER A 400 0.68 7.46 18.00
C SER A 400 1.77 8.04 18.90
N GLY A 401 2.32 9.20 18.53
CA GLY A 401 3.37 9.92 19.26
C GLY A 401 4.77 9.29 19.17
N VAL A 402 4.99 8.26 18.34
CA VAL A 402 6.30 7.58 18.22
C VAL A 402 7.42 8.52 17.76
N LEU A 403 7.08 9.52 16.94
CA LEU A 403 8.04 10.50 16.45
C LEU A 403 8.41 11.56 17.49
N ASP A 404 7.57 11.76 18.51
CA ASP A 404 7.82 12.68 19.61
C ASP A 404 8.60 12.06 20.76
N ASP A 405 8.75 10.73 20.79
CA ASP A 405 9.50 10.05 21.84
C ASP A 405 10.97 10.54 21.87
N PRO A 406 11.42 11.19 22.97
CA PRO A 406 12.76 11.76 23.05
C PRO A 406 13.87 10.72 22.90
N GLY A 407 13.61 9.48 23.32
CA GLY A 407 14.52 8.34 23.20
C GLY A 407 14.68 7.90 21.75
N ILE A 408 13.56 7.70 21.04
CA ILE A 408 13.53 7.39 19.60
C ILE A 408 14.20 8.51 18.81
N ARG A 409 13.84 9.79 19.03
CA ARG A 409 14.46 10.93 18.33
C ARG A 409 15.97 11.00 18.56
N GLN A 410 16.43 10.81 19.79
CA GLN A 410 17.86 10.83 20.10
C GLN A 410 18.60 9.65 19.47
N ALA A 411 17.98 8.48 19.42
CA ALA A 411 18.53 7.29 18.81
C ALA A 411 18.58 7.39 17.27
N ALA A 412 17.52 7.91 16.64
CA ALA A 412 17.46 8.12 15.19
C ALA A 412 18.46 9.18 14.70
N ARG A 413 18.68 10.26 15.47
CA ARG A 413 19.72 11.27 15.19
C ARG A 413 21.13 10.68 15.02
N VAL A 414 21.43 9.58 15.71
CA VAL A 414 22.73 8.89 15.61
C VAL A 414 22.64 7.60 14.78
N ARG A 415 21.52 7.36 14.11
CA ARG A 415 21.19 6.13 13.37
C ARG A 415 21.51 4.87 14.16
N ALA A 416 21.06 4.85 15.42
CA ALA A 416 21.26 3.72 16.32
C ALA A 416 20.66 2.44 15.74
N TYR A 417 21.22 1.30 16.13
CA TYR A 417 20.70 -0.02 15.76
C TYR A 417 19.59 -0.41 16.73
N ALA A 418 18.49 -0.96 16.22
CA ALA A 418 17.38 -1.41 17.02
C ALA A 418 16.79 -2.73 16.48
N ILE A 419 16.08 -3.43 17.37
CA ILE A 419 15.13 -4.50 17.05
C ILE A 419 13.74 -3.86 17.01
N VAL A 420 12.95 -4.21 15.99
CA VAL A 420 11.51 -3.97 15.95
C VAL A 420 10.83 -5.33 16.09
N HIS A 421 9.88 -5.43 17.02
CA HIS A 421 9.05 -6.62 17.20
C HIS A 421 7.59 -6.19 17.26
N ALA A 422 6.82 -6.59 16.25
CA ALA A 422 5.38 -6.38 16.16
C ALA A 422 4.68 -7.75 16.28
N THR A 423 3.72 -7.89 17.18
CA THR A 423 3.07 -9.18 17.46
C THR A 423 1.65 -9.25 16.92
N ALA A 424 1.17 -10.46 16.66
CA ALA A 424 -0.23 -10.71 16.27
C ALA A 424 -1.26 -10.29 17.34
N THR A 425 -0.83 -10.08 18.59
CA THR A 425 -1.70 -9.57 19.67
C THR A 425 -1.77 -8.04 19.70
N GLY A 426 -1.14 -7.35 18.75
CA GLY A 426 -1.15 -5.89 18.63
C GLY A 426 -0.08 -5.17 19.47
N GLU A 427 0.98 -5.85 19.89
CA GLU A 427 2.08 -5.22 20.63
C GLU A 427 3.20 -4.77 19.68
N LEU A 428 3.84 -3.64 19.98
CA LEU A 428 5.03 -3.12 19.28
C LEU A 428 6.14 -2.85 20.29
N SER A 429 7.37 -3.26 19.97
CA SER A 429 8.56 -2.96 20.78
C SER A 429 9.73 -2.50 19.91
N VAL A 430 10.35 -1.38 20.29
CA VAL A 430 11.56 -0.86 19.65
C VAL A 430 12.71 -0.82 20.66
N ILE A 431 13.73 -1.64 20.42
CA ILE A 431 14.71 -2.04 21.44
C ILE A 431 16.13 -1.84 20.91
N LEU A 432 16.92 -0.97 21.54
CA LEU A 432 18.27 -0.62 21.05
C LEU A 432 19.29 -1.75 21.21
N ILE A 433 20.03 -2.05 20.15
CA ILE A 433 21.11 -3.04 20.19
C ILE A 433 22.46 -2.42 19.82
N SER A 434 23.54 -3.07 20.24
CA SER A 434 24.88 -2.68 19.82
C SER A 434 25.12 -3.01 18.35
N ARG A 435 26.04 -2.26 17.73
CA ARG A 435 26.54 -2.58 16.38
C ARG A 435 27.07 -4.01 16.26
N GLN A 436 27.61 -4.58 17.34
CA GLN A 436 28.14 -5.94 17.34
C GLN A 436 27.00 -6.98 17.31
N GLU A 437 25.94 -6.78 18.09
CA GLU A 437 24.76 -7.65 18.06
C GLU A 437 24.07 -7.60 16.70
N TYR A 438 23.89 -6.41 16.14
CA TYR A 438 23.34 -6.25 14.79
C TYR A 438 24.17 -6.99 13.73
N ARG A 439 25.51 -6.85 13.78
CA ARG A 439 26.41 -7.61 12.89
C ARG A 439 26.30 -9.12 13.09
N ASN A 440 26.19 -9.57 14.33
CA ASN A 440 26.02 -11.00 14.62
C ASN A 440 24.71 -11.56 14.07
N TRP A 441 23.64 -10.75 13.98
CA TRP A 441 22.39 -11.11 13.31
C TRP A 441 22.58 -11.15 11.79
N LEU A 442 23.14 -10.10 11.19
CA LEU A 442 23.43 -10.05 9.76
C LEU A 442 24.32 -11.20 9.28
N ASP A 443 25.38 -11.55 10.03
CA ASP A 443 26.28 -12.66 9.69
C ASP A 443 25.58 -14.04 9.75
N ARG A 444 24.43 -14.13 10.42
CA ARG A 444 23.59 -15.34 10.46
C ARG A 444 22.57 -15.38 9.35
N GLN A 445 22.21 -14.23 8.76
CA GLN A 445 21.42 -14.25 7.53
C GLN A 445 22.24 -14.91 6.42
N ARG A 446 21.64 -15.87 5.72
CA ARG A 446 22.27 -16.56 4.60
C ARG A 446 21.43 -16.41 3.35
N PRO A 447 21.26 -15.19 2.81
CA PRO A 447 20.39 -15.01 1.66
C PRO A 447 21.05 -15.66 0.46
N VAL A 448 20.43 -16.74 -0.03
CA VAL A 448 20.83 -17.48 -1.22
C VAL A 448 20.39 -16.69 -2.45
N PRO A 449 21.28 -16.38 -3.40
CA PRO A 449 20.87 -15.73 -4.64
C PRO A 449 19.78 -16.52 -5.36
N ILE A 450 18.77 -15.81 -5.86
CA ILE A 450 17.68 -16.38 -6.63
C ILE A 450 18.07 -16.34 -8.11
N SER A 451 17.86 -17.43 -8.83
CA SER A 451 18.02 -17.46 -10.28
C SER A 451 16.92 -18.33 -10.87
N VAL A 452 16.27 -17.82 -11.90
CA VAL A 452 15.23 -18.59 -12.61
C VAL A 452 15.92 -19.66 -13.46
N PRO A 453 15.43 -20.92 -13.44
CA PRO A 453 15.97 -21.96 -14.30
C PRO A 453 15.94 -21.56 -15.77
N ALA A 454 17.06 -21.75 -16.47
CA ALA A 454 17.14 -21.45 -17.90
C ALA A 454 16.18 -22.34 -18.70
N VAL A 455 15.44 -21.73 -19.62
CA VAL A 455 14.52 -22.40 -20.54
C VAL A 455 15.14 -22.51 -21.94
N ASN A 456 14.90 -23.62 -22.64
CA ASN A 456 15.34 -23.77 -24.03
C ASN A 456 14.34 -23.08 -24.97
N ARG A 457 14.71 -21.91 -25.49
CA ARG A 457 13.83 -21.06 -26.31
C ARG A 457 13.29 -21.76 -27.56
N ASP A 458 14.10 -22.61 -28.20
CA ASP A 458 13.74 -23.32 -29.44
C ASP A 458 12.56 -24.29 -29.25
N ASP A 459 12.31 -24.74 -28.01
CA ASP A 459 11.26 -25.69 -27.68
C ASP A 459 10.00 -25.01 -27.10
N LEU A 460 10.02 -23.68 -26.91
CA LEU A 460 8.93 -22.98 -26.24
C LEU A 460 7.79 -22.64 -27.21
N PRO A 461 6.53 -22.90 -26.82
CA PRO A 461 5.39 -22.33 -27.53
C PRO A 461 5.40 -20.82 -27.37
N LEU A 462 5.02 -20.09 -28.42
CA LEU A 462 4.92 -18.63 -28.39
C LEU A 462 3.69 -18.16 -27.59
N ILE A 463 2.55 -18.84 -27.79
CA ILE A 463 1.31 -18.71 -27.01
C ILE A 463 0.96 -20.06 -26.38
N VAL A 464 0.48 -20.03 -25.14
CA VAL A 464 -0.06 -21.18 -24.42
C VAL A 464 -1.53 -20.93 -24.12
N ASP A 465 -2.41 -21.83 -24.54
CA ASP A 465 -3.80 -21.85 -24.08
C ASP A 465 -3.84 -22.47 -22.67
N LEU A 466 -4.21 -21.68 -21.67
CA LEU A 466 -4.19 -22.13 -20.28
C LEU A 466 -5.34 -23.09 -19.97
N THR A 467 -6.45 -23.01 -20.70
CA THR A 467 -7.60 -23.92 -20.53
C THR A 467 -7.28 -25.30 -21.07
N GLU A 468 -6.58 -25.39 -22.21
CA GLU A 468 -6.09 -26.68 -22.72
C GLU A 468 -4.93 -27.24 -21.90
N THR A 469 -4.13 -26.38 -21.27
CA THR A 469 -2.95 -26.77 -20.49
C THR A 469 -3.31 -27.24 -19.07
N ALA A 470 -4.29 -26.61 -18.41
CA ALA A 470 -4.66 -26.89 -17.02
C ALA A 470 -4.90 -28.39 -16.71
N PRO A 471 -5.62 -29.17 -17.54
CA PRO A 471 -5.81 -30.61 -17.30
C PRO A 471 -4.51 -31.44 -17.26
N THR A 472 -3.40 -30.90 -17.76
CA THR A 472 -2.09 -31.59 -17.71
C THR A 472 -1.35 -31.38 -16.39
N VAL A 473 -1.78 -30.41 -15.58
CA VAL A 473 -1.15 -30.01 -14.32
C VAL A 473 -1.78 -30.78 -13.16
N ASN A 474 -1.09 -31.80 -12.66
CA ASN A 474 -1.61 -32.67 -11.60
C ASN A 474 -0.81 -32.55 -10.29
N THR A 475 0.37 -31.97 -10.34
CA THR A 475 1.28 -31.81 -9.20
C THR A 475 1.89 -30.41 -9.21
N ASP A 476 2.35 -29.96 -8.05
CA ASP A 476 3.11 -28.72 -7.93
C ASP A 476 4.40 -28.72 -8.79
N ALA A 477 5.01 -29.89 -8.96
CA ALA A 477 6.15 -30.06 -9.86
C ALA A 477 5.80 -29.85 -11.34
N ASP A 478 4.53 -29.99 -11.75
CA ASP A 478 4.09 -29.64 -13.10
C ASP A 478 3.90 -28.12 -13.24
N LEU A 479 3.36 -27.45 -12.22
CA LEU A 479 3.28 -25.98 -12.16
C LEU A 479 4.67 -25.34 -12.22
N ASP A 480 5.64 -25.88 -11.46
CA ASP A 480 7.01 -25.38 -11.43
C ASP A 480 7.74 -25.51 -12.78
N ARG A 481 7.32 -26.43 -13.66
CA ARG A 481 7.85 -26.50 -15.03
C ARG A 481 7.29 -25.41 -15.93
N TRP A 482 6.06 -24.98 -15.69
CA TRP A 482 5.41 -23.93 -16.46
C TRP A 482 5.82 -22.53 -16.00
N ARG A 483 6.10 -22.32 -14.71
CA ARG A 483 6.42 -21.00 -14.15
C ARG A 483 7.59 -20.29 -14.88
N PRO A 484 8.73 -20.94 -15.21
CA PRO A 484 9.78 -20.31 -16.02
C PRO A 484 9.37 -19.95 -17.46
N ILE A 485 8.31 -20.58 -17.99
CA ILE A 485 7.84 -20.43 -19.38
C ILE A 485 6.76 -19.37 -19.51
N ILE A 486 5.81 -19.29 -18.57
CA ILE A 486 4.62 -18.42 -18.65
C ILE A 486 4.50 -17.42 -17.48
N GLY A 487 5.35 -17.54 -16.46
CA GLY A 487 5.39 -16.71 -15.25
C GLY A 487 4.38 -17.09 -14.16
N GLY A 488 4.50 -16.41 -13.01
CA GLY A 488 3.74 -16.69 -11.79
C GLY A 488 2.22 -16.59 -11.93
N LYS A 489 1.71 -15.46 -12.44
CA LYS A 489 0.25 -15.25 -12.57
C LYS A 489 -0.41 -16.21 -13.54
N SER A 490 0.23 -16.48 -14.67
CA SER A 490 -0.25 -17.49 -15.63
C SER A 490 -0.24 -18.90 -15.03
N ALA A 491 0.78 -19.23 -14.23
CA ALA A 491 0.83 -20.50 -13.51
C ALA A 491 -0.27 -20.61 -12.45
N GLY A 492 -0.57 -19.55 -11.70
CA GLY A 492 -1.71 -19.49 -10.78
C GLY A 492 -3.06 -19.73 -11.48
N PHE A 493 -3.22 -19.23 -12.71
CA PHE A 493 -4.39 -19.51 -13.55
C PHE A 493 -4.56 -20.99 -13.88
N LEU A 494 -3.48 -21.75 -14.05
CA LEU A 494 -3.59 -23.20 -14.26
C LEU A 494 -4.26 -23.87 -13.06
N THR A 495 -3.99 -23.41 -11.83
CA THR A 495 -4.66 -23.92 -10.62
C THR A 495 -6.13 -23.53 -10.56
N LEU A 496 -6.48 -22.28 -10.89
CA LEU A 496 -7.88 -21.84 -10.98
C LEU A 496 -8.67 -22.68 -12.00
N LEU A 497 -8.12 -22.86 -13.20
CA LEU A 497 -8.74 -23.65 -14.28
C LEU A 497 -8.79 -25.15 -13.98
N SER A 498 -7.89 -25.65 -13.14
CA SER A 498 -7.91 -27.03 -12.65
C SER A 498 -8.94 -27.25 -11.54
N THR A 499 -9.46 -26.17 -10.95
CA THR A 499 -10.45 -26.22 -9.87
C THR A 499 -11.87 -26.25 -10.46
N PRO A 500 -12.64 -27.33 -10.29
CA PRO A 500 -13.97 -27.44 -10.89
C PRO A 500 -14.93 -26.34 -10.39
N GLY A 501 -15.59 -25.66 -11.32
CA GLY A 501 -16.66 -24.72 -11.01
C GLY A 501 -16.21 -23.33 -10.58
N VAL A 502 -14.89 -23.06 -10.49
CA VAL A 502 -14.38 -21.71 -10.20
C VAL A 502 -14.52 -20.83 -11.45
N PRO A 503 -15.26 -19.72 -11.39
CA PRO A 503 -15.42 -18.84 -12.53
C PRO A 503 -14.16 -18.00 -12.73
N THR A 504 -13.60 -18.04 -13.94
CA THR A 504 -12.41 -17.28 -14.35
C THR A 504 -12.72 -16.48 -15.62
N PRO A 505 -11.87 -15.52 -16.03
CA PRO A 505 -11.96 -14.95 -17.37
C PRO A 505 -11.95 -16.06 -18.42
N GLU A 506 -12.79 -15.92 -19.45
CA GLU A 506 -12.93 -16.93 -20.50
C GLU A 506 -11.68 -17.01 -21.39
N SER A 507 -11.31 -18.26 -21.75
CA SER A 507 -10.22 -18.59 -22.67
C SER A 507 -8.90 -17.84 -22.43
N PRO A 508 -8.36 -17.81 -21.19
CA PRO A 508 -7.16 -17.07 -20.89
C PRO A 508 -5.95 -17.69 -21.59
N LEU A 509 -5.13 -16.84 -22.20
CA LEU A 509 -3.90 -17.22 -22.90
C LEU A 509 -2.68 -16.73 -22.12
N ALA A 510 -1.54 -17.36 -22.31
CA ALA A 510 -0.24 -16.82 -21.91
C ALA A 510 0.68 -16.65 -23.12
N ILE A 511 1.17 -15.44 -23.34
CA ILE A 511 2.38 -15.21 -24.16
C ILE A 511 3.56 -15.70 -23.33
N SER A 512 4.33 -16.65 -23.85
CA SER A 512 5.47 -17.21 -23.12
C SER A 512 6.60 -16.18 -23.00
N VAL A 513 7.64 -16.54 -22.26
CA VAL A 513 8.86 -15.72 -22.14
C VAL A 513 9.69 -15.64 -23.42
N ALA A 514 9.43 -16.49 -24.44
CA ALA A 514 10.26 -16.55 -25.64
C ALA A 514 10.31 -15.21 -26.41
N PRO A 515 9.17 -14.57 -26.77
CA PRO A 515 9.17 -13.26 -27.41
C PRO A 515 9.87 -12.16 -26.58
N TYR A 516 9.72 -12.19 -25.25
CA TYR A 516 10.41 -11.24 -24.37
C TYR A 516 11.93 -11.41 -24.44
N LEU A 517 12.40 -12.66 -24.40
CA LEU A 517 13.82 -12.97 -24.42
C LEU A 517 14.46 -12.60 -25.77
N ASP A 518 13.75 -12.81 -26.88
CA ASP A 518 14.20 -12.35 -28.20
C ASP A 518 14.23 -10.82 -28.30
N HIS A 519 13.28 -10.14 -27.64
CA HIS A 519 13.27 -8.69 -27.53
C HIS A 519 14.42 -8.15 -26.69
N LEU A 520 14.72 -8.81 -25.56
CA LEU A 520 15.84 -8.46 -24.68
C LEU A 520 17.19 -8.58 -25.40
N ASP A 521 17.36 -9.55 -26.28
CA ASP A 521 18.57 -9.72 -27.08
C ASP A 521 18.82 -8.52 -28.03
N GLN A 522 17.76 -7.80 -28.45
CA GLN A 522 17.90 -6.61 -29.31
C GLN A 522 18.56 -5.42 -28.59
N VAL A 523 18.47 -5.36 -27.25
CA VAL A 523 19.01 -4.29 -26.39
C VAL A 523 20.06 -4.80 -25.40
N ALA A 524 20.68 -5.94 -25.71
CA ALA A 524 21.60 -6.63 -24.81
C ALA A 524 22.89 -5.85 -24.54
N GLU A 525 23.37 -5.06 -25.51
CA GLU A 525 24.60 -4.27 -25.35
C GLU A 525 24.41 -3.15 -24.33
N GLU A 526 23.27 -2.46 -24.40
CA GLU A 526 22.85 -1.41 -23.45
C GLU A 526 22.59 -1.99 -22.07
N LEU A 527 21.89 -3.12 -22.00
CA LEU A 527 21.63 -3.81 -20.73
C LEU A 527 22.94 -4.24 -20.05
N ASP A 528 23.87 -4.87 -20.78
CA ASP A 528 25.15 -5.32 -20.24
C ASP A 528 26.00 -4.13 -19.75
N ALA A 529 25.99 -3.02 -20.50
CA ALA A 529 26.68 -1.81 -20.09
C ALA A 529 26.09 -1.20 -18.82
N MET A 530 24.76 -1.15 -18.70
CA MET A 530 24.05 -0.65 -17.51
C MET A 530 24.34 -1.50 -16.28
N LEU A 531 24.11 -2.81 -16.36
CA LEU A 531 24.33 -3.73 -15.24
C LEU A 531 25.81 -3.82 -14.83
N GLY A 532 26.73 -3.60 -15.79
CA GLY A 532 28.18 -3.58 -15.54
C GLY A 532 28.74 -2.23 -15.09
N ASN A 533 27.91 -1.19 -14.97
CA ASN A 533 28.36 0.14 -14.58
C ASN A 533 28.56 0.25 -13.04
N ASP A 534 29.71 0.80 -12.63
CA ASP A 534 30.08 0.93 -11.21
C ASP A 534 29.14 1.89 -10.44
N ASP A 535 28.71 3.00 -11.07
CA ASP A 535 27.78 3.95 -10.45
C ASP A 535 26.39 3.32 -10.32
N PHE A 536 25.91 2.61 -11.34
CA PHE A 536 24.66 1.84 -11.29
C PHE A 536 24.67 0.82 -10.14
N THR A 537 25.77 0.08 -10.00
CA THR A 537 25.91 -0.91 -8.91
C THR A 537 25.93 -0.26 -7.52
N SER A 538 26.54 0.92 -7.38
CA SER A 538 26.82 1.55 -6.09
C SER A 538 25.83 2.64 -5.66
N SER A 539 25.00 3.16 -6.58
CA SER A 539 24.22 4.38 -6.37
C SER A 539 22.75 4.24 -6.80
N ALA A 540 21.81 4.45 -5.88
CA ALA A 540 20.38 4.39 -6.17
C ALA A 540 19.95 5.45 -7.20
N ARG A 541 20.46 6.70 -7.08
CA ARG A 541 20.23 7.76 -8.07
C ARG A 541 20.69 7.38 -9.49
N ALA A 542 21.83 6.69 -9.63
CA ALA A 542 22.31 6.24 -10.94
C ALA A 542 21.42 5.12 -11.51
N ARG A 543 20.89 4.25 -10.64
CA ARG A 543 19.91 3.25 -11.06
C ARG A 543 18.61 3.87 -11.51
N TYR A 544 18.08 4.82 -10.75
CA TYR A 544 16.87 5.55 -11.13
C TYR A 544 17.06 6.25 -12.48
N LEU A 545 18.13 7.05 -12.62
CA LEU A 545 18.42 7.79 -13.84
C LEU A 545 18.55 6.89 -15.07
N LEU A 546 19.19 5.71 -14.92
CA LEU A 546 19.38 4.77 -16.03
C LEU A 546 18.18 3.87 -16.29
N LEU A 547 17.32 3.57 -15.31
CA LEU A 547 16.11 2.75 -15.50
C LEU A 547 14.92 3.59 -15.98
N GLU A 548 14.64 4.70 -15.28
CA GLU A 548 13.44 5.52 -15.48
C GLU A 548 13.67 6.69 -16.43
N GLY A 549 14.86 7.31 -16.40
CA GLY A 549 15.23 8.39 -17.31
C GLY A 549 15.44 9.76 -16.65
N PRO A 550 16.11 10.71 -17.34
CA PRO A 550 16.24 12.10 -16.91
C PRO A 550 14.94 12.86 -16.66
N GLU A 551 13.84 12.59 -17.40
CA GLU A 551 12.57 13.31 -17.22
C GLU A 551 11.97 13.02 -15.84
N ASP A 552 11.81 11.74 -15.49
CA ASP A 552 11.26 11.30 -14.20
C ASP A 552 12.24 11.51 -13.02
N PHE A 553 13.54 11.71 -13.30
CA PHE A 553 14.56 11.89 -12.26
C PHE A 553 14.35 13.17 -11.47
N ALA A 554 13.98 14.27 -12.12
CA ALA A 554 13.84 15.57 -11.46
C ALA A 554 12.66 15.61 -10.47
N ASP A 555 11.61 14.82 -10.75
CA ASP A 555 10.43 14.72 -9.88
C ASP A 555 10.73 13.87 -8.63
N PHE A 556 11.57 12.83 -8.76
CA PHE A 556 11.94 11.95 -7.66
C PHE A 556 13.15 12.44 -6.84
N TYR A 557 14.12 13.09 -7.49
CA TYR A 557 15.33 13.68 -6.91
C TYR A 557 15.37 15.18 -7.20
N GLY A 558 14.65 15.97 -6.39
CA GLY A 558 14.42 17.39 -6.61
C GLY A 558 15.49 18.35 -6.07
N GLU A 559 16.52 17.86 -5.37
CA GLU A 559 17.53 18.72 -4.76
C GLU A 559 18.48 19.33 -5.81
N PRO A 560 18.95 20.59 -5.62
CA PRO A 560 19.87 21.23 -6.57
C PRO A 560 21.15 20.43 -6.85
N ASP A 561 21.68 19.74 -5.83
CA ASP A 561 22.88 18.92 -5.95
C ASP A 561 22.63 17.64 -6.78
N ASP A 562 21.40 17.11 -6.78
CA ASP A 562 21.02 15.96 -7.61
C ASP A 562 20.91 16.35 -9.08
N ALA A 563 20.36 17.53 -9.38
CA ALA A 563 20.30 18.06 -10.73
C ALA A 563 21.70 18.27 -11.33
N VAL A 564 22.63 18.84 -10.55
CA VAL A 564 24.04 19.01 -10.97
C VAL A 564 24.69 17.65 -11.21
N TRP A 565 24.47 16.69 -10.30
CA TRP A 565 25.05 15.37 -10.45
C TRP A 565 24.52 14.64 -11.70
N ALA A 566 23.21 14.72 -11.98
CA ALA A 566 22.60 14.11 -13.15
C ALA A 566 23.16 14.72 -14.45
N GLU A 567 23.31 16.05 -14.52
CA GLU A 567 23.91 16.73 -15.68
C GLU A 567 25.37 16.30 -15.92
N ASP A 568 26.17 16.20 -14.85
CA ASP A 568 27.55 15.71 -14.91
C ASP A 568 27.61 14.25 -15.39
N PHE A 569 26.71 13.40 -14.86
CA PHE A 569 26.61 11.99 -15.25
C PHE A 569 26.24 11.85 -16.72
N ILE A 570 25.22 12.59 -17.19
CA ILE A 570 24.79 12.59 -18.59
C ILE A 570 25.92 13.09 -19.50
N THR A 571 26.60 14.17 -19.13
CA THR A 571 27.71 14.75 -19.92
C THR A 571 28.91 13.79 -20.02
N ALA A 572 29.14 12.96 -19.00
CA ALA A 572 30.20 11.95 -19.01
C ALA A 572 29.93 10.81 -20.01
N HIS A 573 28.67 10.57 -20.38
CA HIS A 573 28.25 9.48 -21.27
C HIS A 573 27.80 10.02 -22.63
N ARG A 574 28.64 9.85 -23.66
CA ARG A 574 28.38 10.41 -25.00
C ARG A 574 27.21 9.69 -25.71
N PRO A 575 26.36 10.41 -26.47
CA PRO A 575 25.41 9.79 -27.39
C PRO A 575 26.10 8.82 -28.37
N GLY A 576 25.49 7.66 -28.64
CA GLY A 576 26.07 6.57 -29.44
C GLY A 576 27.00 5.65 -28.66
N SER A 577 27.01 5.73 -27.32
CA SER A 577 27.56 4.70 -26.44
C SER A 577 26.40 4.01 -25.73
N PRO A 578 26.53 2.74 -25.29
CA PRO A 578 25.39 2.01 -24.76
C PRO A 578 24.66 2.71 -23.60
N ILE A 579 25.40 3.32 -22.66
CA ILE A 579 24.81 4.14 -21.59
C ILE A 579 24.25 5.46 -22.12
N GLY A 580 24.94 6.10 -23.08
CA GLY A 580 24.44 7.32 -23.70
C GLY A 580 23.15 7.10 -24.49
N ASP A 581 22.95 5.92 -25.07
CA ASP A 581 21.75 5.55 -25.82
C ASP A 581 20.58 5.27 -24.89
N ILE A 582 20.82 4.66 -23.71
CA ILE A 582 19.86 4.59 -22.61
C ILE A 582 19.40 5.99 -22.19
N LEU A 583 20.34 6.91 -21.93
CA LEU A 583 20.00 8.27 -21.50
C LEU A 583 19.29 9.07 -22.59
N ALA A 584 19.65 8.87 -23.86
CA ALA A 584 19.01 9.53 -25.00
C ALA A 584 17.58 9.03 -25.25
N ALA A 585 17.29 7.77 -24.89
CA ALA A 585 15.96 7.21 -24.91
C ALA A 585 15.14 7.54 -23.66
N ASP A 586 15.66 8.40 -22.78
CA ASP A 586 15.05 8.72 -21.48
C ASP A 586 14.89 7.48 -20.59
N GLY A 587 15.98 6.71 -20.40
CA GLY A 587 16.01 5.54 -19.53
C GLY A 587 15.85 4.19 -20.25
N PHE A 588 16.32 3.12 -19.61
CA PHE A 588 16.35 1.77 -20.19
C PHE A 588 14.93 1.23 -20.38
N LYS A 589 14.00 1.56 -19.47
CA LYS A 589 12.58 1.22 -19.61
C LYS A 589 12.01 1.76 -20.92
N ASN A 590 12.33 3.00 -21.27
CA ASN A 590 11.86 3.65 -22.49
C ASN A 590 12.58 3.11 -23.73
N LEU A 591 13.91 2.92 -23.68
CA LEU A 591 14.68 2.26 -24.75
C LEU A 591 14.11 0.87 -25.10
N PHE A 592 13.87 0.05 -24.09
CA PHE A 592 13.33 -1.29 -24.22
C PHE A 592 11.92 -1.25 -24.86
N ARG A 593 11.08 -0.32 -24.41
CA ARG A 593 9.70 -0.14 -24.87
C ARG A 593 9.58 0.42 -26.29
N ASP A 594 10.54 1.24 -26.72
CA ASP A 594 10.49 1.90 -28.03
C ASP A 594 11.25 1.12 -29.12
N THR A 595 11.98 0.07 -28.72
CA THR A 595 12.43 -0.99 -29.62
C THR A 595 11.19 -1.76 -30.12
N PRO A 596 11.02 -1.97 -31.45
CA PRO A 596 9.88 -2.71 -31.98
C PRO A 596 10.01 -4.23 -31.77
N VAL A 597 8.86 -4.91 -31.64
CA VAL A 597 8.84 -6.38 -31.62
C VAL A 597 9.17 -6.92 -33.02
N ASP A 598 9.84 -8.08 -33.11
CA ASP A 598 10.07 -8.72 -34.42
C ASP A 598 8.75 -8.87 -35.20
N PRO A 599 8.66 -8.39 -36.46
CA PRO A 599 7.41 -8.40 -37.20
C PRO A 599 6.81 -9.79 -37.48
N SER A 600 7.60 -10.86 -37.45
CA SER A 600 7.11 -12.23 -37.62
C SER A 600 6.57 -12.80 -36.32
N THR A 601 7.23 -12.51 -35.19
CA THR A 601 6.75 -12.81 -33.85
C THR A 601 5.44 -12.09 -33.57
N MET A 602 5.38 -10.77 -33.82
CA MET A 602 4.17 -9.98 -33.58
C MET A 602 2.99 -10.46 -34.44
N ARG A 603 3.22 -10.85 -35.70
CA ARG A 603 2.16 -11.44 -36.54
C ARG A 603 1.60 -12.73 -35.94
N SER A 604 2.48 -13.61 -35.47
CA SER A 604 2.07 -14.89 -34.84
C SER A 604 1.27 -14.66 -33.56
N ILE A 605 1.65 -13.66 -32.75
CA ILE A 605 0.88 -13.24 -31.57
C ILE A 605 -0.51 -12.75 -31.99
N LEU A 606 -0.60 -11.84 -32.98
CA LEU A 606 -1.87 -11.29 -33.43
C LEU A 606 -2.80 -12.36 -34.00
N GLU A 607 -2.28 -13.30 -34.80
CA GLU A 607 -3.05 -14.42 -35.35
C GLU A 607 -3.64 -15.28 -34.21
N ALA A 608 -2.84 -15.65 -33.21
CA ALA A 608 -3.33 -16.43 -32.08
C ALA A 608 -4.35 -15.67 -31.21
N LEU A 609 -4.16 -14.36 -31.01
CA LEU A 609 -5.14 -13.53 -30.29
C LEU A 609 -6.45 -13.39 -31.08
N ASP A 610 -6.39 -13.22 -32.39
CA ASP A 610 -7.57 -13.11 -33.26
C ASP A 610 -8.34 -14.45 -33.32
N ASP A 611 -7.63 -15.58 -33.35
CA ASP A 611 -8.24 -16.92 -33.29
C ASP A 611 -9.06 -17.15 -32.00
N THR A 612 -8.63 -16.57 -30.86
CA THR A 612 -9.32 -16.73 -29.56
C THR A 612 -10.34 -15.63 -29.28
N TYR A 613 -10.05 -14.37 -29.65
CA TYR A 613 -10.81 -13.18 -29.23
C TYR A 613 -11.36 -12.36 -30.39
N GLY A 614 -11.22 -12.81 -31.64
CA GLY A 614 -11.64 -12.06 -32.83
C GLY A 614 -13.15 -11.87 -32.99
N ASP A 615 -13.96 -12.53 -32.14
CA ASP A 615 -15.41 -12.34 -32.07
C ASP A 615 -15.84 -11.25 -31.06
N TYR A 616 -14.89 -10.66 -30.35
CA TYR A 616 -15.14 -9.52 -29.45
C TYR A 616 -15.43 -8.25 -30.26
N VAL A 617 -16.31 -7.40 -29.72
CA VAL A 617 -16.60 -6.10 -30.34
C VAL A 617 -15.34 -5.22 -30.32
N ALA A 618 -15.25 -4.26 -31.24
CA ALA A 618 -14.06 -3.40 -31.36
C ALA A 618 -13.73 -2.61 -30.07
N THR A 619 -14.74 -2.30 -29.25
CA THR A 619 -14.58 -1.59 -27.96
C THR A 619 -14.15 -2.50 -26.81
N GLN A 620 -14.20 -3.83 -26.97
CA GLN A 620 -13.74 -4.77 -25.95
C GLN A 620 -12.21 -4.88 -26.03
N GLY A 621 -11.53 -4.29 -25.06
CA GLY A 621 -10.07 -4.42 -24.94
C GLY A 621 -9.64 -5.81 -24.42
N LEU A 622 -8.35 -6.12 -24.62
CA LEU A 622 -7.68 -7.23 -23.95
C LEU A 622 -6.76 -6.69 -22.85
N ARG A 623 -6.70 -7.39 -21.72
CA ARG A 623 -5.79 -7.10 -20.62
C ARG A 623 -4.54 -7.96 -20.75
N PHE A 624 -3.38 -7.31 -20.82
CA PHE A 624 -2.04 -7.90 -20.87
C PHE A 624 -1.42 -7.77 -19.47
N ARG A 625 -1.64 -8.77 -18.62
CA ARG A 625 -1.14 -8.82 -17.25
C ARG A 625 0.29 -9.33 -17.21
N SER A 626 1.15 -8.60 -16.50
CA SER A 626 2.52 -9.00 -16.20
C SER A 626 2.54 -10.34 -15.48
N SER A 627 3.25 -11.32 -16.01
CA SER A 627 3.45 -12.64 -15.40
C SER A 627 4.94 -12.95 -15.47
N SER A 628 5.70 -12.41 -14.52
CA SER A 628 7.17 -12.56 -14.51
C SER A 628 7.56 -14.00 -14.14
N SER A 629 8.64 -14.52 -14.72
CA SER A 629 9.19 -15.83 -14.35
C SER A 629 9.92 -15.83 -13.01
N VAL A 630 10.21 -14.64 -12.48
CA VAL A 630 10.74 -14.44 -11.11
C VAL A 630 9.59 -14.33 -10.11
N GLU A 631 8.40 -13.90 -10.54
CA GLU A 631 7.26 -13.76 -9.65
C GLU A 631 6.81 -15.14 -9.13
N ASP A 632 6.57 -15.21 -7.81
CA ASP A 632 6.20 -16.42 -7.09
C ASP A 632 7.24 -17.55 -7.19
N ILE A 633 8.51 -17.23 -7.46
CA ILE A 633 9.61 -18.13 -7.14
C ILE A 633 9.82 -18.16 -5.63
N GLU A 634 10.21 -19.31 -5.10
CA GLU A 634 10.38 -19.49 -3.65
C GLU A 634 11.29 -18.41 -3.04
N GLY A 635 10.73 -17.58 -2.17
CA GLY A 635 11.44 -16.50 -1.49
C GLY A 635 11.51 -15.17 -2.26
N PHE A 636 10.70 -14.95 -3.30
CA PHE A 636 10.46 -13.63 -3.90
C PHE A 636 9.00 -13.48 -4.35
N ASN A 637 8.33 -12.43 -3.86
CA ASN A 637 6.97 -12.08 -4.24
C ASN A 637 6.98 -10.75 -5.03
N GLY A 638 6.40 -10.79 -6.23
CA GLY A 638 6.35 -9.65 -7.16
C GLY A 638 5.07 -8.82 -7.10
N ALA A 639 4.26 -8.94 -6.03
CA ALA A 639 2.98 -8.24 -5.90
C ALA A 639 3.12 -6.73 -6.15
N GLY A 640 2.25 -6.19 -7.00
CA GLY A 640 2.20 -4.76 -7.26
C GLY A 640 3.43 -4.17 -7.97
N LEU A 641 4.49 -4.97 -8.23
CA LEU A 641 5.74 -4.47 -8.79
C LEU A 641 5.71 -4.21 -10.30
N TYR A 642 4.79 -4.86 -11.02
CA TYR A 642 4.79 -4.88 -12.47
C TYR A 642 3.46 -4.41 -13.05
N ASP A 643 3.53 -3.61 -14.11
CA ASP A 643 2.37 -3.01 -14.76
C ASP A 643 1.57 -4.03 -15.59
N SER A 644 0.26 -3.84 -15.59
CA SER A 644 -0.65 -4.51 -16.51
C SER A 644 -1.27 -3.48 -17.45
N ASN A 645 -1.32 -3.78 -18.74
CA ASN A 645 -1.73 -2.83 -19.77
C ASN A 645 -2.91 -3.35 -20.58
N THR A 646 -3.69 -2.42 -21.16
CA THR A 646 -4.80 -2.75 -22.06
C THR A 646 -4.36 -2.54 -23.50
N GLY A 647 -4.73 -3.45 -24.39
CA GLY A 647 -4.52 -3.33 -25.84
C GLY A 647 -5.80 -3.66 -26.62
N PHE A 648 -6.02 -2.95 -27.73
CA PHE A 648 -7.14 -3.16 -28.63
C PHE A 648 -6.66 -3.69 -29.98
N PHE A 649 -7.49 -4.51 -30.65
CA PHE A 649 -7.26 -4.90 -32.05
C PHE A 649 -7.39 -3.72 -33.01
N ARG A 650 -8.29 -2.77 -32.70
CA ARG A 650 -8.58 -1.58 -33.51
C ARG A 650 -8.52 -0.31 -32.65
N PRO A 651 -7.34 0.06 -32.13
CA PRO A 651 -7.20 1.23 -31.27
C PRO A 651 -7.68 2.51 -31.98
N GLU A 652 -7.46 2.65 -33.28
CA GLU A 652 -7.89 3.80 -34.07
C GLU A 652 -9.42 4.02 -34.10
N THR A 653 -10.20 3.01 -33.73
CA THR A 653 -11.68 3.07 -33.69
C THR A 653 -12.24 3.41 -32.31
N GLN A 654 -11.39 3.54 -31.28
CA GLN A 654 -11.85 3.83 -29.93
C GLN A 654 -12.33 5.28 -29.80
N GLU A 655 -13.41 5.48 -29.05
CA GLU A 655 -14.00 6.79 -28.82
C GLU A 655 -13.07 7.66 -27.95
N ILE A 656 -12.56 7.07 -26.86
CA ILE A 656 -11.63 7.71 -25.92
C ILE A 656 -10.27 7.94 -26.60
N GLU A 657 -9.80 9.19 -26.66
CA GLU A 657 -8.56 9.55 -27.36
C GLU A 657 -7.33 8.78 -26.84
N ASN A 658 -7.22 8.61 -25.52
CA ASN A 658 -6.13 7.85 -24.91
C ASN A 658 -6.14 6.37 -25.32
N ASP A 659 -7.31 5.77 -25.55
CA ASP A 659 -7.43 4.38 -25.99
C ASP A 659 -6.99 4.21 -27.45
N ARG A 660 -7.00 5.28 -28.25
CA ARG A 660 -6.47 5.27 -29.62
C ARG A 660 -4.97 5.02 -29.71
N LYS A 661 -4.25 5.13 -28.60
CA LYS A 661 -2.81 4.86 -28.49
C LYS A 661 -2.51 3.44 -27.97
N LYS A 662 -3.53 2.69 -27.54
CA LYS A 662 -3.40 1.40 -26.86
C LYS A 662 -3.45 0.22 -27.84
N SER A 663 -2.47 0.12 -28.75
CA SER A 663 -2.33 -1.08 -29.60
C SER A 663 -1.89 -2.30 -28.79
N ILE A 664 -2.15 -3.51 -29.31
CA ILE A 664 -1.67 -4.78 -28.71
C ILE A 664 -0.15 -4.76 -28.53
N GLU A 665 0.61 -4.38 -29.56
CA GLU A 665 2.08 -4.31 -29.47
C GLU A 665 2.53 -3.33 -28.38
N ARG A 666 1.90 -2.15 -28.28
CA ARG A 666 2.23 -1.18 -27.23
C ARG A 666 1.91 -1.71 -25.84
N ALA A 667 0.81 -2.45 -25.68
CA ALA A 667 0.46 -3.08 -24.41
C ALA A 667 1.51 -4.12 -23.99
N ILE A 668 1.95 -4.99 -24.92
CA ILE A 668 3.01 -5.98 -24.68
C ILE A 668 4.32 -5.29 -24.28
N LEU A 669 4.78 -4.30 -25.06
CA LEU A 669 6.02 -3.58 -24.80
C LEU A 669 6.00 -2.84 -23.46
N LYS A 670 4.88 -2.21 -23.08
CA LYS A 670 4.73 -1.58 -21.76
C LYS A 670 4.77 -2.62 -20.63
N THR A 671 4.08 -3.75 -20.78
CA THR A 671 4.09 -4.82 -19.78
C THR A 671 5.49 -5.42 -19.61
N TRP A 672 6.22 -5.66 -20.71
CA TRP A 672 7.61 -6.12 -20.64
C TRP A 672 8.57 -5.09 -20.05
N ALA A 673 8.45 -3.82 -20.44
CA ALA A 673 9.30 -2.75 -19.92
C ALA A 673 9.14 -2.56 -18.40
N SER A 674 7.96 -2.83 -17.83
CA SER A 674 7.75 -2.79 -16.37
C SER A 674 8.65 -3.76 -15.60
N TYR A 675 9.16 -4.82 -16.24
CA TYR A 675 10.19 -5.67 -15.64
C TYR A 675 11.42 -4.84 -15.27
N TRP A 676 11.73 -3.74 -15.96
CA TRP A 676 12.90 -2.90 -15.72
C TRP A 676 12.55 -1.58 -15.01
N GLY A 677 11.38 -1.46 -14.39
CA GLY A 677 11.08 -0.34 -13.49
C GLY A 677 12.02 -0.33 -12.28
N PHE A 678 12.31 0.86 -11.75
CA PHE A 678 13.22 1.09 -10.63
C PHE A 678 12.80 0.33 -9.37
N GLU A 679 11.52 0.40 -8.99
CA GLU A 679 10.98 -0.32 -7.84
C GLU A 679 11.15 -1.83 -8.01
N ALA A 680 10.70 -2.36 -9.15
CA ALA A 680 10.84 -3.78 -9.47
C ALA A 680 12.30 -4.25 -9.52
N TYR A 681 13.21 -3.38 -9.96
CA TYR A 681 14.65 -3.64 -9.95
C TYR A 681 15.19 -3.69 -8.52
N GLU A 682 14.88 -2.70 -7.68
CA GLU A 682 15.37 -2.64 -6.31
C GLU A 682 14.88 -3.81 -5.45
N GLU A 683 13.63 -4.25 -5.62
CA GLU A 683 13.11 -5.44 -4.94
C GLU A 683 13.88 -6.70 -5.30
N ARG A 684 14.10 -6.93 -6.60
CA ARG A 684 14.91 -8.07 -7.05
C ARG A 684 16.35 -7.97 -6.56
N ARG A 685 16.92 -6.77 -6.52
CA ARG A 685 18.29 -6.54 -6.04
C ARG A 685 18.40 -6.87 -4.55
N ARG A 686 17.41 -6.46 -3.74
CA ARG A 686 17.30 -6.76 -2.30
C ARG A 686 17.28 -8.27 -2.06
N GLU A 687 16.44 -8.98 -2.80
CA GLU A 687 16.30 -10.44 -2.70
C GLU A 687 17.39 -11.22 -3.45
N LYS A 688 18.41 -10.53 -3.98
CA LYS A 688 19.55 -11.11 -4.72
C LYS A 688 19.12 -11.99 -5.90
N VAL A 689 18.08 -11.56 -6.60
CA VAL A 689 17.68 -12.16 -7.88
C VAL A 689 18.72 -11.81 -8.94
N ASP A 690 19.20 -12.80 -9.66
CA ASP A 690 19.90 -12.59 -10.92
C ASP A 690 18.92 -12.01 -11.94
N HIS A 691 19.00 -10.69 -12.13
CA HIS A 691 18.13 -9.91 -13.01
C HIS A 691 18.04 -10.47 -14.44
N ARG A 692 19.13 -11.08 -14.96
CA ARG A 692 19.18 -11.64 -16.31
C ARG A 692 18.56 -13.02 -16.43
N SER A 693 18.47 -13.76 -15.32
CA SER A 693 17.85 -15.08 -15.33
C SER A 693 16.34 -15.00 -15.50
N GLY A 694 15.72 -13.91 -15.03
CA GLY A 694 14.29 -13.67 -15.12
C GLY A 694 13.83 -13.09 -16.46
N ALA A 695 12.55 -13.29 -16.76
CA ALA A 695 11.88 -12.87 -17.97
C ALA A 695 10.41 -12.53 -17.71
N MET A 696 9.74 -11.88 -18.66
CA MET A 696 8.33 -11.51 -18.54
C MET A 696 7.45 -12.33 -19.50
N GLY A 697 6.68 -13.27 -18.98
CA GLY A 697 5.50 -13.81 -19.65
C GLY A 697 4.33 -12.83 -19.54
N VAL A 698 3.28 -13.03 -20.34
CA VAL A 698 2.11 -12.14 -20.33
C VAL A 698 0.83 -12.95 -20.33
N LEU A 699 0.05 -12.85 -19.25
CA LEU A 699 -1.29 -13.40 -19.18
C LEU A 699 -2.25 -12.47 -19.94
N VAL A 700 -3.03 -13.03 -20.86
CA VAL A 700 -3.97 -12.30 -21.70
C VAL A 700 -5.38 -12.83 -21.49
N HIS A 701 -6.32 -11.93 -21.20
CA HIS A 701 -7.75 -12.22 -21.13
C HIS A 701 -8.55 -10.96 -21.49
N ALA A 702 -9.88 -11.05 -21.59
CA ALA A 702 -10.73 -9.87 -21.84
C ALA A 702 -10.50 -8.80 -20.76
N ARG A 703 -10.37 -7.52 -21.13
CA ARG A 703 -10.35 -6.41 -20.18
C ARG A 703 -11.67 -6.40 -19.42
N PHE A 704 -11.63 -6.27 -18.09
CA PHE A 704 -12.81 -5.92 -17.31
C PHE A 704 -13.22 -4.49 -17.64
N ASP A 705 -14.45 -4.30 -18.10
CA ASP A 705 -14.96 -2.99 -18.48
C ASP A 705 -15.48 -2.29 -17.23
N ASP A 706 -14.80 -1.21 -16.84
CA ASP A 706 -15.03 -0.46 -15.60
C ASP A 706 -16.53 -0.17 -15.34
N PRO A 707 -17.35 0.27 -16.34
CA PRO A 707 -18.79 0.51 -16.13
C PRO A 707 -19.64 -0.73 -15.84
N LEU A 708 -19.11 -1.94 -16.07
CA LEU A 708 -19.76 -3.21 -15.79
C LEU A 708 -19.21 -3.88 -14.54
N GLU A 709 -18.19 -3.33 -13.89
CA GLU A 709 -17.72 -3.84 -12.61
C GLU A 709 -18.74 -3.48 -11.53
N GLN A 710 -19.30 -4.49 -10.87
CA GLN A 710 -20.21 -4.29 -9.74
C GLN A 710 -19.42 -4.15 -8.44
N ASN A 711 -18.32 -4.89 -8.34
CA ASN A 711 -17.35 -4.79 -7.26
C ASN A 711 -15.98 -5.33 -7.69
N ASN A 712 -14.98 -4.90 -6.93
CA ASN A 712 -13.59 -5.32 -7.04
C ASN A 712 -13.10 -5.75 -5.67
N GLY A 713 -12.46 -6.92 -5.59
CA GLY A 713 -12.15 -7.52 -4.30
C GLY A 713 -10.83 -8.28 -4.25
N VAL A 714 -10.30 -8.37 -3.03
CA VAL A 714 -9.20 -9.27 -2.67
C VAL A 714 -9.62 -10.14 -1.50
N ALA A 715 -9.11 -11.37 -1.45
CA ALA A 715 -9.37 -12.27 -0.35
C ALA A 715 -8.14 -13.09 0.00
N THR A 716 -7.85 -13.22 1.29
CA THR A 716 -6.87 -14.19 1.79
C THR A 716 -7.63 -15.35 2.41
N LEU A 717 -7.41 -16.59 1.95
CA LEU A 717 -7.98 -17.79 2.56
C LEU A 717 -6.86 -18.67 3.12
N THR A 718 -7.04 -19.08 4.39
CA THR A 718 -6.16 -19.99 5.09
C THR A 718 -6.89 -21.29 5.41
N LEU A 719 -6.36 -22.41 4.93
CA LEU A 719 -6.62 -23.72 5.53
C LEU A 719 -5.88 -23.77 6.87
N LEU A 720 -6.63 -23.83 7.96
CA LEU A 720 -6.07 -23.72 9.31
C LEU A 720 -5.38 -25.03 9.73
N PRO A 721 -4.39 -24.95 10.64
CA PRO A 721 -3.69 -26.14 11.11
C PRO A 721 -4.64 -27.06 11.89
N PRO A 722 -4.39 -28.39 11.95
CA PRO A 722 -5.32 -29.36 12.53
C PRO A 722 -5.66 -29.18 14.02
N ASN A 723 -4.90 -28.35 14.74
CA ASN A 723 -5.11 -28.00 16.14
C ASN A 723 -5.93 -26.71 16.34
N ALA A 724 -6.32 -26.02 15.26
CA ALA A 724 -7.23 -24.89 15.33
C ALA A 724 -8.68 -25.33 15.59
N ASP A 725 -9.49 -24.43 16.12
CA ASP A 725 -10.92 -24.67 16.38
C ASP A 725 -11.76 -24.66 15.09
N ALA A 726 -11.26 -24.00 14.04
CA ALA A 726 -11.87 -23.90 12.72
C ALA A 726 -11.04 -24.63 11.64
N VAL A 727 -11.67 -24.97 10.52
CA VAL A 727 -11.07 -25.68 9.38
C VAL A 727 -10.41 -24.71 8.41
N ALA A 728 -11.09 -23.60 8.12
CA ALA A 728 -10.60 -22.58 7.21
C ALA A 728 -11.15 -21.21 7.62
N GLN A 729 -10.40 -20.17 7.28
CA GLN A 729 -10.80 -18.77 7.48
C GLN A 729 -10.45 -17.97 6.23
N ALA A 730 -11.32 -17.05 5.83
CA ALA A 730 -11.04 -16.09 4.79
C ALA A 730 -11.26 -14.65 5.29
N GLU A 731 -10.36 -13.76 4.91
CA GLU A 731 -10.54 -12.31 5.02
C GLU A 731 -10.87 -11.76 3.64
N VAL A 732 -12.09 -11.28 3.44
CA VAL A 732 -12.62 -10.78 2.17
C VAL A 732 -12.77 -9.26 2.25
N ASN A 733 -12.18 -8.56 1.29
CA ASN A 733 -12.25 -7.11 1.22
C ASN A 733 -12.73 -6.65 -0.15
N VAL A 734 -13.71 -5.74 -0.16
CA VAL A 734 -14.47 -5.41 -1.36
C VAL A 734 -14.68 -3.91 -1.47
N GLN A 735 -14.47 -3.37 -2.68
CA GLN A 735 -14.87 -2.02 -3.05
C GLN A 735 -15.98 -2.03 -4.10
N LEU A 736 -16.81 -0.98 -4.06
CA LEU A 736 -17.90 -0.78 -5.00
C LEU A 736 -17.35 -0.42 -6.39
N GLY A 737 -17.92 -1.01 -7.44
CA GLY A 737 -17.53 -0.68 -8.80
C GLY A 737 -16.13 -1.18 -9.17
N ASP A 738 -15.41 -0.36 -9.94
CA ASP A 738 -14.03 -0.61 -10.37
C ASP A 738 -12.97 -0.15 -9.36
N VAL A 739 -13.40 0.44 -8.23
CA VAL A 739 -12.49 1.02 -7.25
C VAL A 739 -11.53 -0.03 -6.69
N SER A 740 -10.26 0.35 -6.64
CA SER A 740 -9.18 -0.55 -6.27
C SER A 740 -9.08 -0.72 -4.77
N VAL A 741 -9.17 -1.97 -4.30
CA VAL A 741 -8.95 -2.31 -2.88
C VAL A 741 -7.48 -2.15 -2.47
N THR A 742 -6.56 -2.49 -3.38
CA THR A 742 -5.12 -2.56 -3.09
C THR A 742 -4.40 -1.22 -3.20
N ASN A 743 -4.97 -0.30 -3.97
CA ASN A 743 -4.47 1.05 -4.23
C ASN A 743 -5.68 1.98 -4.34
N PRO A 744 -6.27 2.46 -3.24
CA PRO A 744 -7.26 3.54 -3.24
C PRO A 744 -6.59 4.91 -3.50
N ASP A 745 -7.38 5.95 -3.80
CA ASP A 745 -6.83 7.27 -4.13
C ASP A 745 -6.21 7.83 -2.84
N PRO A 746 -4.94 8.25 -2.82
CA PRO A 746 -4.38 8.84 -1.60
C PRO A 746 -5.10 10.14 -1.19
N THR A 747 -5.85 10.76 -2.09
CA THR A 747 -6.61 11.99 -1.82
C THR A 747 -8.01 11.73 -1.24
N ASP A 748 -8.54 10.51 -1.37
CA ASP A 748 -9.86 10.11 -0.87
C ASP A 748 -9.74 9.00 0.19
N LEU A 749 -10.50 9.09 1.29
CA LEU A 749 -10.55 8.01 2.28
C LEU A 749 -11.45 6.87 1.78
N GLU A 750 -10.92 6.03 0.88
CA GLU A 750 -11.64 4.88 0.33
C GLU A 750 -11.29 3.59 1.07
N LEU A 751 -12.05 3.25 2.12
CA LEU A 751 -11.93 1.96 2.80
C LEU A 751 -12.90 0.92 2.26
N PRO A 752 -12.44 -0.33 2.09
CA PRO A 752 -13.28 -1.44 1.63
C PRO A 752 -14.24 -1.93 2.72
N GLU A 753 -15.29 -2.61 2.28
CA GLU A 753 -16.05 -3.52 3.12
C GLU A 753 -15.12 -4.67 3.52
N ALA A 754 -15.03 -4.97 4.81
CA ALA A 754 -14.19 -6.05 5.33
C ALA A 754 -15.06 -7.12 5.99
N THR A 755 -14.91 -8.36 5.54
CA THR A 755 -15.70 -9.50 6.00
C THR A 755 -14.79 -10.68 6.32
N THR A 756 -14.91 -11.22 7.53
CA THR A 756 -14.24 -12.45 7.93
C THR A 756 -15.21 -13.62 7.78
N VAL A 757 -14.80 -14.68 7.07
CA VAL A 757 -15.59 -15.89 6.87
C VAL A 757 -14.87 -17.06 7.51
N ILE A 758 -15.54 -17.79 8.41
CA ILE A 758 -14.95 -18.89 9.18
C ILE A 758 -15.76 -20.16 8.92
N LEU A 759 -15.06 -21.23 8.53
CA LEU A 759 -15.61 -22.58 8.45
C LEU A 759 -15.25 -23.34 9.72
N GLU A 760 -16.22 -23.54 10.60
CA GLU A 760 -16.06 -24.25 11.87
C GLU A 760 -15.86 -25.76 11.65
N ALA A 761 -15.27 -26.45 12.62
CA ALA A 761 -15.02 -27.90 12.54
C ALA A 761 -16.27 -28.77 12.36
N ASP A 762 -17.46 -28.27 12.70
CA ASP A 762 -18.74 -28.96 12.50
C ASP A 762 -19.36 -28.70 11.11
N GLY A 763 -18.69 -27.91 10.27
CA GLY A 763 -19.14 -27.52 8.93
C GLY A 763 -20.01 -26.27 8.89
N THR A 764 -20.22 -25.59 10.03
CA THR A 764 -20.94 -24.31 10.05
C THR A 764 -20.10 -23.21 9.42
N LEU A 765 -20.69 -22.47 8.48
CA LEU A 765 -20.10 -21.26 7.91
C LEU A 765 -20.57 -20.03 8.69
N ARG A 766 -19.63 -19.23 9.18
CA ARG A 766 -19.89 -18.03 9.96
C ARG A 766 -19.32 -16.81 9.23
N ILE A 767 -20.18 -15.87 8.89
CA ILE A 767 -19.82 -14.62 8.21
C ILE A 767 -19.87 -13.50 9.26
N GLU A 768 -18.74 -12.85 9.48
CA GLU A 768 -18.59 -11.69 10.36
C GLU A 768 -18.29 -10.44 9.52
N ARG A 769 -19.23 -9.50 9.48
CA ARG A 769 -18.98 -8.17 8.89
C ARG A 769 -18.15 -7.35 9.88
N ARG A 770 -16.94 -6.98 9.49
CA ARG A 770 -15.99 -6.22 10.33
C ARG A 770 -16.16 -4.73 10.13
N SER A 771 -16.38 -4.29 8.88
CA SER A 771 -16.69 -2.89 8.51
C SER A 771 -17.43 -2.82 7.18
N THR A 772 -18.22 -1.77 6.98
CA THR A 772 -18.79 -1.41 5.67
C THR A 772 -17.78 -0.62 4.83
N SER A 773 -17.99 -0.55 3.52
CA SER A 773 -17.17 0.31 2.65
C SER A 773 -17.56 1.78 2.84
N THR A 774 -16.56 2.65 2.83
CA THR A 774 -16.78 4.12 2.76
C THR A 774 -17.56 4.57 1.52
N LEU A 775 -17.50 3.80 0.42
CA LEU A 775 -18.25 4.05 -0.81
C LEU A 775 -19.71 3.56 -0.73
N SER A 776 -20.00 2.70 0.25
CA SER A 776 -21.34 2.13 0.49
C SER A 776 -21.57 1.97 2.00
N PRO A 777 -21.69 3.07 2.77
CA PRO A 777 -21.74 3.00 4.23
C PRO A 777 -23.04 2.38 4.76
N ASP A 778 -24.14 2.52 4.02
CA ASP A 778 -25.49 2.09 4.43
C ASP A 778 -25.91 0.74 3.84
N ALA A 779 -25.06 0.13 3.00
CA ALA A 779 -25.38 -1.11 2.31
C ALA A 779 -24.14 -1.99 2.14
N GLU A 780 -24.33 -3.29 2.31
CA GLU A 780 -23.34 -4.28 1.94
C GLU A 780 -23.15 -4.30 0.42
N ILE A 781 -21.89 -4.28 -0.04
CA ILE A 781 -21.52 -4.42 -1.45
C ILE A 781 -21.76 -5.87 -1.90
N MET A 782 -21.39 -6.84 -1.06
CA MET A 782 -21.63 -8.25 -1.32
C MET A 782 -22.59 -8.82 -0.27
N ALA A 783 -23.71 -9.37 -0.73
CA ALA A 783 -24.64 -10.10 0.13
C ALA A 783 -24.03 -11.42 0.63
N ASP A 784 -24.54 -11.93 1.76
CA ASP A 784 -24.03 -13.15 2.41
C ASP A 784 -23.99 -14.38 1.49
N ASP A 785 -24.93 -14.52 0.56
CA ASP A 785 -24.95 -15.62 -0.42
C ASP A 785 -23.82 -15.51 -1.43
N ALA A 786 -23.51 -14.30 -1.91
CA ALA A 786 -22.36 -14.04 -2.78
C ALA A 786 -21.02 -14.22 -2.04
N VAL A 787 -20.95 -13.82 -0.76
CA VAL A 787 -19.77 -14.07 0.09
C VAL A 787 -19.56 -15.57 0.32
N ALA A 788 -20.64 -16.31 0.57
CA ALA A 788 -20.58 -17.77 0.71
C ALA A 788 -20.16 -18.46 -0.60
N GLU A 789 -20.70 -18.05 -1.74
CA GLU A 789 -20.30 -18.56 -3.07
C GLU A 789 -18.82 -18.30 -3.35
N LEU A 790 -18.34 -17.08 -3.09
CA LEU A 790 -16.91 -16.76 -3.18
C LEU A 790 -16.10 -17.69 -2.29
N PHE A 791 -16.47 -17.81 -1.00
CA PHE A 791 -15.74 -18.66 -0.06
C PHE A 791 -15.66 -20.13 -0.51
N GLU A 792 -16.75 -20.68 -1.07
CA GLU A 792 -16.74 -22.03 -1.64
C GLU A 792 -15.72 -22.18 -2.77
N HIS A 793 -15.62 -21.19 -3.67
CA HIS A 793 -14.60 -21.18 -4.72
C HIS A 793 -13.18 -21.08 -4.17
N LEU A 794 -12.94 -20.18 -3.22
CA LEU A 794 -11.62 -20.00 -2.60
C LEU A 794 -11.17 -21.27 -1.87
N LEU A 795 -12.09 -21.90 -1.13
CA LEU A 795 -11.83 -23.12 -0.38
C LEU A 795 -11.50 -24.28 -1.33
N ALA A 796 -12.30 -24.46 -2.38
CA ALA A 796 -12.05 -25.49 -3.39
C ALA A 796 -10.68 -25.31 -4.07
N THR A 797 -10.30 -24.08 -4.40
CA THR A 797 -8.97 -23.80 -4.97
C THR A 797 -7.86 -24.11 -3.97
N ALA A 798 -8.01 -23.74 -2.70
CA ALA A 798 -7.00 -24.03 -1.67
C ALA A 798 -6.84 -25.54 -1.41
N GLU A 799 -7.91 -26.31 -1.47
CA GLU A 799 -7.86 -27.77 -1.37
C GLU A 799 -7.15 -28.40 -2.58
N VAL A 800 -7.47 -27.97 -3.80
CA VAL A 800 -6.78 -28.41 -5.02
C VAL A 800 -5.29 -28.07 -4.96
N TRP A 801 -4.95 -26.86 -4.54
CA TRP A 801 -3.57 -26.41 -4.35
C TRP A 801 -2.83 -27.31 -3.36
N ARG A 802 -3.39 -27.51 -2.16
CA ARG A 802 -2.84 -28.40 -1.13
C ARG A 802 -2.62 -29.81 -1.67
N ASP A 803 -3.59 -30.33 -2.41
CA ASP A 803 -3.55 -31.70 -2.92
C ASP A 803 -2.51 -31.86 -4.03
N GLN A 804 -2.34 -30.86 -4.92
CA GLN A 804 -1.29 -30.81 -5.93
C GLN A 804 0.11 -30.78 -5.31
N VAL A 805 0.31 -29.98 -4.24
CA VAL A 805 1.56 -29.98 -3.46
C VAL A 805 1.77 -31.35 -2.79
N ASN A 806 0.75 -31.88 -2.13
CA ASN A 806 0.84 -33.17 -1.43
C ASN A 806 1.02 -34.38 -2.35
N ALA A 807 0.66 -34.28 -3.62
CA ALA A 807 0.85 -35.31 -4.62
C ALA A 807 2.33 -35.52 -4.97
N SER A 808 3.17 -34.48 -4.85
CA SER A 808 4.61 -34.56 -5.09
C SER A 808 5.41 -34.98 -3.84
N LEU A 809 4.79 -34.94 -2.66
CA LEU A 809 5.46 -35.13 -1.37
C LEU A 809 5.28 -36.54 -0.76
N PRO A 810 6.30 -37.07 -0.07
CA PRO A 810 6.15 -38.21 0.83
C PRO A 810 5.08 -37.94 1.89
N VAL A 811 4.36 -38.97 2.34
CA VAL A 811 3.26 -38.85 3.31
C VAL A 811 3.67 -38.08 4.58
N ALA A 812 4.88 -38.31 5.09
CA ALA A 812 5.38 -37.64 6.30
C ALA A 812 5.71 -36.15 6.11
N GLN A 813 5.85 -35.70 4.86
CA GLN A 813 6.19 -34.31 4.52
C GLN A 813 4.99 -33.50 4.02
N ARG A 814 3.81 -34.11 3.91
CA ARG A 814 2.61 -33.46 3.38
C ARG A 814 2.20 -32.26 4.24
N ILE A 815 1.76 -31.21 3.57
CA ILE A 815 1.23 -29.99 4.17
C ILE A 815 -0.24 -30.15 4.53
N THR A 816 -0.64 -29.42 5.56
CA THR A 816 -2.03 -29.32 6.03
C THR A 816 -2.52 -27.88 6.00
N THR A 817 -1.63 -26.95 6.32
CA THR A 817 -1.89 -25.51 6.34
C THR A 817 -1.49 -24.92 4.99
N VAL A 818 -2.36 -24.11 4.40
CA VAL A 818 -2.12 -23.38 3.16
C VAL A 818 -2.72 -21.99 3.31
N THR A 819 -2.00 -20.94 2.92
CA THR A 819 -2.56 -19.59 2.83
C THR A 819 -2.45 -19.09 1.40
N LEU A 820 -3.60 -18.83 0.78
CA LEU A 820 -3.69 -18.31 -0.58
C LEU A 820 -4.26 -16.90 -0.60
N ASP A 821 -3.72 -16.07 -1.47
CA ASP A 821 -4.20 -14.73 -1.79
C ASP A 821 -4.90 -14.75 -3.15
N PHE A 822 -6.07 -14.12 -3.22
CA PHE A 822 -6.95 -14.10 -4.36
C PHE A 822 -7.33 -12.68 -4.75
N GLU A 823 -7.49 -12.46 -6.05
CA GLU A 823 -8.19 -11.29 -6.56
C GLU A 823 -9.45 -11.74 -7.29
N PHE A 824 -10.55 -11.01 -7.11
CA PHE A 824 -11.81 -11.29 -7.78
C PHE A 824 -12.53 -9.99 -8.16
N LYS A 825 -13.54 -10.12 -9.02
CA LYS A 825 -14.48 -9.05 -9.38
C LYS A 825 -15.86 -9.66 -9.61
N THR A 826 -16.92 -8.90 -9.43
CA THR A 826 -18.24 -9.25 -9.97
C THR A 826 -18.54 -8.39 -11.18
N MET A 827 -18.81 -9.02 -12.32
CA MET A 827 -19.17 -8.33 -13.56
C MET A 827 -20.69 -8.37 -13.76
N ALA A 828 -21.26 -7.25 -14.19
CA ALA A 828 -22.63 -7.17 -14.69
C ALA A 828 -22.79 -7.94 -16.01
N ALA A 829 -24.05 -8.15 -16.41
CA ALA A 829 -24.36 -8.84 -17.65
C ALA A 829 -23.84 -8.05 -18.88
N GLY A 830 -23.36 -8.77 -19.88
CA GLY A 830 -22.81 -8.21 -21.12
C GLY A 830 -21.27 -8.21 -21.21
N TRP A 831 -20.57 -8.64 -20.16
CA TRP A 831 -19.12 -8.82 -20.19
C TRP A 831 -18.70 -10.30 -20.38
N PRO A 832 -17.72 -10.61 -21.26
CA PRO A 832 -17.12 -9.70 -22.24
C PRO A 832 -18.10 -9.37 -23.39
N ALA A 833 -17.92 -8.20 -24.01
CA ALA A 833 -18.75 -7.75 -25.12
C ALA A 833 -18.36 -8.44 -26.44
N ARG A 834 -19.33 -9.13 -27.06
CA ARG A 834 -19.16 -9.93 -28.29
C ARG A 834 -20.11 -9.50 -29.41
N ASP A 835 -19.70 -9.69 -30.65
CA ASP A 835 -20.52 -9.39 -31.83
C ASP A 835 -21.68 -10.39 -32.00
N GLY A 836 -22.93 -9.91 -31.93
CA GLY A 836 -24.12 -10.66 -32.36
C GLY A 836 -24.55 -11.83 -31.47
N THR A 837 -24.04 -11.95 -30.25
CA THR A 837 -24.46 -12.95 -29.25
C THR A 837 -25.47 -12.37 -28.25
N SER A 838 -26.13 -13.25 -27.48
CA SER A 838 -26.88 -12.79 -26.29
C SER A 838 -25.89 -12.31 -25.23
N PRO A 839 -26.22 -11.28 -24.45
CA PRO A 839 -25.31 -10.78 -23.41
C PRO A 839 -25.00 -11.88 -22.41
N GLU A 840 -23.73 -12.02 -22.07
CA GLU A 840 -23.26 -12.91 -21.00
C GLU A 840 -23.93 -12.55 -19.67
N PRO A 841 -24.25 -13.52 -18.80
CA PRO A 841 -24.87 -13.24 -17.51
C PRO A 841 -23.88 -12.56 -16.55
N ALA A 842 -24.42 -11.79 -15.61
CA ALA A 842 -23.64 -11.26 -14.49
C ALA A 842 -23.05 -12.42 -13.66
N ARG A 843 -21.80 -12.28 -13.22
CA ARG A 843 -21.08 -13.34 -12.50
C ARG A 843 -19.88 -12.83 -11.73
N LEU A 844 -19.57 -13.52 -10.63
CA LEU A 844 -18.28 -13.42 -9.94
C LEU A 844 -17.19 -14.04 -10.81
N ILE A 845 -15.99 -13.46 -10.81
CA ILE A 845 -14.81 -13.94 -11.51
C ILE A 845 -13.61 -13.89 -10.57
N VAL A 846 -12.97 -15.04 -10.34
CA VAL A 846 -11.66 -15.12 -9.68
C VAL A 846 -10.59 -14.92 -10.76
N LYS A 847 -9.77 -13.89 -10.61
CA LYS A 847 -8.81 -13.42 -11.63
C LYS A 847 -7.35 -13.59 -11.22
N GLN A 848 -7.07 -14.10 -10.03
CA GLN A 848 -5.72 -14.39 -9.57
C GLN A 848 -5.78 -15.32 -8.36
N VAL A 849 -4.78 -16.20 -8.24
CA VAL A 849 -4.46 -16.93 -7.01
C VAL A 849 -2.95 -17.05 -6.90
N ARG A 850 -2.44 -16.95 -5.66
CA ARG A 850 -1.03 -17.21 -5.35
C ARG A 850 -0.89 -17.66 -3.89
N SER A 851 0.24 -18.26 -3.56
CA SER A 851 0.56 -18.64 -2.18
C SER A 851 1.20 -17.49 -1.42
N LEU A 852 0.81 -17.34 -0.14
CA LEU A 852 1.51 -16.51 0.84
C LEU A 852 2.34 -17.36 1.83
N ASP A 853 2.41 -18.68 1.63
CA ASP A 853 3.16 -19.55 2.53
C ASP A 853 4.67 -19.31 2.44
N PRO A 854 5.40 -19.37 3.58
CA PRO A 854 6.85 -19.24 3.57
C PRO A 854 7.53 -20.36 2.77
N GLY A 855 8.61 -19.99 2.08
CA GLY A 855 9.48 -20.94 1.39
C GLY A 855 10.44 -21.68 2.32
N LEU A 856 11.08 -22.73 1.77
CA LEU A 856 12.12 -23.56 2.37
C LEU A 856 13.53 -23.23 1.83
N ARG A 857 13.66 -22.23 0.96
CA ARG A 857 14.92 -21.83 0.29
C ARG A 857 16.10 -21.73 1.25
N ASP A 858 15.88 -21.14 2.42
CA ASP A 858 16.94 -20.86 3.40
C ASP A 858 17.19 -22.03 4.36
N ILE A 859 16.51 -23.16 4.16
CA ILE A 859 16.63 -24.38 4.96
C ILE A 859 17.59 -25.38 4.28
N PRO A 860 18.65 -25.84 4.97
CA PRO A 860 19.61 -26.77 4.38
C PRO A 860 18.98 -28.10 3.89
N ALA A 861 19.49 -28.63 2.78
CA ALA A 861 18.98 -29.87 2.17
C ALA A 861 18.96 -31.09 3.11
N ASN A 862 19.88 -31.18 4.08
CA ASN A 862 19.90 -32.25 5.08
C ASN A 862 18.80 -32.13 6.14
N VAL A 863 18.15 -30.97 6.23
CA VAL A 863 17.01 -30.67 7.10
C VAL A 863 15.71 -30.83 6.32
N THR A 864 15.64 -30.34 5.07
CA THR A 864 14.46 -30.56 4.20
C THR A 864 14.22 -32.02 3.82
N ALA A 865 15.26 -32.85 3.89
CA ALA A 865 15.17 -34.30 3.70
C ALA A 865 14.62 -35.07 4.92
N LEU A 866 14.41 -34.41 6.07
CA LEU A 866 13.81 -35.04 7.25
C LEU A 866 12.31 -35.28 7.04
N ASP A 867 11.75 -36.27 7.73
CA ASP A 867 10.31 -36.59 7.73
C ASP A 867 9.51 -35.56 8.56
N ILE A 868 9.62 -34.28 8.19
CA ILE A 868 8.92 -33.15 8.81
C ILE A 868 7.90 -32.61 7.79
N PRO A 869 6.63 -32.38 8.18
CA PRO A 869 5.67 -31.67 7.35
C PRO A 869 6.23 -30.34 6.82
N ARG A 870 6.06 -30.07 5.53
CA ARG A 870 6.71 -28.93 4.86
C ARG A 870 6.21 -27.57 5.38
N ASP A 871 4.95 -27.48 5.76
CA ASP A 871 4.32 -26.31 6.38
C ASP A 871 4.89 -26.01 7.78
N ILE A 872 5.19 -27.07 8.56
CA ILE A 872 5.92 -26.94 9.84
C ILE A 872 7.36 -26.51 9.60
N LEU A 873 8.02 -27.13 8.64
CA LEU A 873 9.43 -26.85 8.36
C LEU A 873 9.63 -25.43 7.83
N ALA A 874 8.74 -24.93 6.97
CA ALA A 874 8.73 -23.57 6.44
C ALA A 874 8.64 -22.50 7.52
N ARG A 875 8.02 -22.83 8.66
CA ARG A 875 7.88 -21.94 9.83
C ARG A 875 8.89 -22.28 10.93
N ALA A 876 9.88 -23.13 10.68
CA ALA A 876 10.83 -23.56 11.72
C ALA A 876 11.79 -22.45 12.13
N ARG A 877 11.81 -22.12 13.42
CA ARG A 877 12.80 -21.24 14.05
C ARG A 877 14.03 -22.02 14.52
N ILE A 878 13.81 -23.21 15.09
CA ILE A 878 14.85 -24.12 15.55
C ILE A 878 14.47 -25.55 15.14
N VAL A 879 15.40 -26.29 14.53
CA VAL A 879 15.31 -27.75 14.38
C VAL A 879 16.45 -28.39 15.15
N GLU A 880 16.12 -29.30 16.06
CA GLU A 880 17.09 -30.03 16.88
C GLU A 880 16.94 -31.54 16.73
N ARG A 881 18.06 -32.24 16.91
CA ARG A 881 18.10 -33.70 17.01
C ARG A 881 18.52 -34.09 18.41
N VAL A 882 17.85 -35.08 18.99
CA VAL A 882 18.28 -35.71 20.24
C VAL A 882 19.08 -36.96 19.89
N VAL A 883 20.36 -36.95 20.21
CA VAL A 883 21.28 -38.07 19.98
C VAL A 883 21.62 -38.72 21.31
N CYS A 884 21.41 -40.03 21.43
CA CYS A 884 21.70 -40.78 22.64
C CYS A 884 22.90 -41.71 22.46
N VAL A 885 23.82 -41.69 23.42
CA VAL A 885 25.01 -42.54 23.47
C VAL A 885 24.75 -43.71 24.43
N GLY A 886 24.61 -44.92 23.87
CA GLY A 886 24.51 -46.18 24.62
C GLY A 886 25.77 -47.05 24.48
N PRO A 887 25.74 -48.34 24.87
CA PRO A 887 26.85 -49.28 24.70
C PRO A 887 27.22 -49.64 23.23
N GLY A 888 26.82 -48.82 22.26
CA GLY A 888 27.04 -48.97 20.82
C GLY A 888 27.14 -47.59 20.15
N ASP A 889 26.97 -47.53 18.82
CA ASP A 889 27.05 -46.26 18.09
C ASP A 889 25.94 -45.27 18.52
N PRO A 890 26.22 -43.95 18.49
CA PRO A 890 25.21 -42.93 18.73
C PRO A 890 24.03 -43.13 17.76
N HIS A 891 22.82 -43.13 18.28
CA HIS A 891 21.62 -43.20 17.46
C HIS A 891 20.72 -41.99 17.75
N GLU A 892 20.15 -41.45 16.67
CA GLU A 892 19.16 -40.39 16.73
C GLU A 892 17.85 -40.97 17.28
N VAL A 893 17.31 -40.31 18.31
CA VAL A 893 16.13 -40.82 19.01
C VAL A 893 14.92 -39.93 18.78
N GLN A 894 15.10 -38.65 18.47
CA GLN A 894 14.01 -37.73 18.19
C GLN A 894 14.50 -36.52 17.39
N VAL A 895 13.60 -35.94 16.59
CA VAL A 895 13.76 -34.60 16.00
C VAL A 895 12.67 -33.71 16.59
N SER A 896 13.03 -32.49 16.97
CA SER A 896 12.08 -31.50 17.48
C SER A 896 12.16 -30.20 16.71
N VAL A 897 11.02 -29.57 16.45
CA VAL A 897 10.91 -28.31 15.71
C VAL A 897 10.17 -27.29 16.56
N LEU A 898 10.79 -26.13 16.80
CA LEU A 898 10.10 -24.94 17.31
C LEU A 898 9.82 -24.01 16.14
N THR A 899 8.60 -23.49 16.05
CA THR A 899 8.18 -22.59 14.97
C THR A 899 8.30 -21.14 15.37
N ASP A 900 8.35 -20.26 14.38
CA ASP A 900 8.38 -18.82 14.60
C ASP A 900 6.95 -18.29 14.81
N PRO A 901 6.63 -17.67 15.97
CA PRO A 901 5.30 -17.10 16.20
C PRO A 901 5.00 -15.88 15.33
N ALA A 902 6.00 -15.29 14.68
CA ALA A 902 5.83 -14.15 13.78
C ALA A 902 5.51 -14.55 12.34
N LEU A 903 5.44 -15.86 12.02
CA LEU A 903 5.04 -16.34 10.69
C LEU A 903 3.61 -16.87 10.72
N ALA A 904 2.68 -16.12 10.14
CA ALA A 904 1.28 -16.51 10.06
C ALA A 904 1.00 -17.69 9.10
N PRO A 905 -0.07 -18.47 9.35
CA PRO A 905 -0.75 -18.56 10.64
C PRO A 905 0.15 -19.24 11.68
N ASP A 906 -0.05 -18.95 12.97
CA ASP A 906 0.63 -19.68 14.04
C ASP A 906 0.14 -21.13 14.07
N ILE A 907 1.06 -22.06 13.82
CA ILE A 907 0.79 -23.50 13.82
C ILE A 907 0.98 -24.16 15.20
N GLY A 908 1.18 -23.37 16.26
CA GLY A 908 1.10 -23.81 17.65
C GLY A 908 2.37 -24.45 18.22
N HIS A 909 3.52 -24.28 17.57
CA HIS A 909 4.80 -24.89 17.97
C HIS A 909 5.88 -23.87 18.39
N ASN A 910 5.48 -22.66 18.76
CA ASN A 910 6.37 -21.56 19.15
C ASN A 910 7.07 -21.75 20.52
N THR A 911 6.42 -22.49 21.43
CA THR A 911 6.84 -22.75 22.81
C THR A 911 6.97 -24.24 23.10
N THR A 912 6.00 -25.04 22.62
CA THR A 912 6.03 -26.50 22.70
C THR A 912 6.42 -27.08 21.35
N PRO A 913 7.58 -27.74 21.21
CA PRO A 913 8.06 -28.17 19.92
C PRO A 913 7.19 -29.27 19.32
N TRP A 914 7.06 -29.25 17.99
CA TRP A 914 6.61 -30.41 17.24
C TRP A 914 7.66 -31.52 17.33
N LEU A 915 7.22 -32.79 17.45
CA LEU A 915 8.11 -33.93 17.64
C LEU A 915 7.92 -34.96 16.52
N LEU A 916 9.03 -35.31 15.86
CA LEU A 916 9.10 -36.51 15.04
C LEU A 916 9.19 -37.72 15.98
N HIS A 917 8.20 -38.61 15.93
CA HIS A 917 8.03 -39.75 16.85
C HIS A 917 7.66 -39.36 18.31
N PRO A 918 6.49 -38.73 18.55
CA PRO A 918 6.08 -38.31 19.88
C PRO A 918 5.89 -39.49 20.86
N GLU A 919 5.65 -40.71 20.36
CA GLU A 919 5.47 -41.93 21.16
C GLU A 919 6.70 -42.32 21.98
N ARG A 920 7.87 -41.74 21.69
CA ARG A 920 9.13 -42.00 22.39
C ARG A 920 9.24 -41.28 23.73
N GLY A 921 8.29 -40.39 24.05
CA GLY A 921 8.21 -39.64 25.31
C GLY A 921 9.34 -38.61 25.47
N ASP A 922 9.46 -38.05 26.68
CA ASP A 922 10.55 -37.12 27.02
C ASP A 922 11.91 -37.85 27.03
N VAL A 923 12.69 -37.64 25.98
CA VAL A 923 14.03 -38.20 25.80
C VAL A 923 15.11 -37.36 26.48
N ASP A 924 14.81 -36.13 26.92
CA ASP A 924 15.77 -35.26 27.60
C ASP A 924 16.12 -35.77 29.00
N ALA A 925 15.21 -36.52 29.62
CA ALA A 925 15.42 -37.16 30.92
C ALA A 925 16.32 -38.42 30.86
N ARG A 926 16.75 -38.87 29.66
CA ARG A 926 17.52 -40.12 29.52
C ARG A 926 19.04 -39.87 29.66
N PRO A 927 19.75 -40.60 30.55
CA PRO A 927 21.19 -40.47 30.68
C PRO A 927 21.92 -40.77 29.36
N GLY A 928 22.82 -39.87 28.94
CA GLY A 928 23.63 -40.04 27.72
C GLY A 928 22.99 -39.47 26.46
N CYS A 929 21.85 -38.78 26.55
CA CYS A 929 21.23 -38.06 25.43
C CYS A 929 21.61 -36.58 25.44
N ALA A 930 21.81 -36.00 24.26
CA ALA A 930 22.10 -34.58 24.07
C ALA A 930 21.30 -34.01 22.89
N ARG A 931 20.79 -32.79 23.06
CA ARG A 931 20.20 -31.99 21.99
C ARG A 931 21.29 -31.33 21.15
N GLN A 932 21.14 -31.42 19.84
CA GLN A 932 22.00 -30.78 18.87
C GLN A 932 21.13 -30.03 17.87
N ALA A 933 21.26 -28.70 17.85
CA ALA A 933 20.64 -27.88 16.82
C ALA A 933 21.25 -28.20 15.45
N VAL A 934 20.39 -28.53 14.48
CA VAL A 934 20.76 -28.75 13.08
C VAL A 934 20.31 -27.61 12.17
N TYR A 935 19.37 -26.79 12.63
CA TYR A 935 18.95 -25.55 12.00
C TYR A 935 18.53 -24.54 13.06
N VAL A 936 18.92 -23.28 12.87
CA VAL A 936 18.53 -22.13 13.70
C VAL A 936 18.44 -20.92 12.78
N THR A 937 17.31 -20.21 12.80
CA THR A 937 17.11 -18.98 12.02
C THR A 937 17.97 -17.83 12.57
N ALA A 938 18.17 -16.79 11.76
CA ALA A 938 18.82 -15.57 12.25
C ALA A 938 18.00 -14.90 13.36
N ASP A 939 16.68 -14.92 13.24
CA ASP A 939 15.73 -14.23 14.13
C ASP A 939 15.66 -14.84 15.53
N GLN A 940 16.07 -16.10 15.68
CA GLN A 940 16.29 -16.71 16.99
C GLN A 940 17.28 -15.89 17.85
N LEU A 941 18.26 -15.21 17.24
CA LEU A 941 19.15 -14.31 17.97
C LEU A 941 18.39 -13.09 18.51
N LEU A 942 17.48 -12.53 17.71
CA LEU A 942 16.70 -11.36 18.12
C LEU A 942 15.79 -11.72 19.31
N TYR A 943 15.10 -12.86 19.23
CA TYR A 943 14.31 -13.37 20.37
C TYR A 943 15.15 -13.60 21.63
N GLN A 944 16.40 -14.06 21.52
CA GLN A 944 17.30 -14.21 22.67
C GLN A 944 17.65 -12.84 23.28
N LEU A 945 17.97 -11.85 22.45
CA LEU A 945 18.26 -10.49 22.91
C LEU A 945 17.06 -9.84 23.59
N LEU A 946 15.84 -10.09 23.09
CA LEU A 946 14.60 -9.66 23.75
C LEU A 946 14.41 -10.32 25.12
N ALA A 947 14.67 -11.63 25.23
CA ALA A 947 14.49 -12.38 26.47
C ALA A 947 15.55 -12.06 27.55
N ASP A 948 16.79 -11.73 27.15
CA ASP A 948 17.91 -11.49 28.07
C ASP A 948 17.83 -10.11 28.78
N GLY A 949 16.85 -9.26 28.44
CA GLY A 949 16.41 -8.11 29.24
C GLY A 949 17.44 -7.01 29.50
N GLN A 950 18.56 -6.98 28.76
CA GLN A 950 19.63 -6.00 28.93
C GLN A 950 19.42 -4.71 28.10
N ILE A 951 18.18 -4.27 27.90
CA ILE A 951 17.92 -3.26 26.87
C ILE A 951 16.94 -2.18 27.33
N LEU A 952 17.23 -0.94 26.93
CA LEU A 952 16.33 0.21 27.01
C LEU A 952 15.20 0.01 25.98
N ASN A 953 14.01 -0.33 26.46
CA ASN A 953 12.80 -0.24 25.66
C ASN A 953 12.52 1.24 25.38
N LEU A 954 12.45 1.63 24.10
CA LEU A 954 12.17 3.02 23.71
C LEU A 954 10.67 3.27 23.51
N THR A 955 9.88 2.20 23.43
CA THR A 955 8.42 2.26 23.49
C THR A 955 7.97 2.20 24.96
N PRO A 956 7.11 3.13 25.43
CA PRO A 956 6.63 3.19 26.82
C PRO A 956 6.01 1.89 27.35
#